data_AF-A0A846Y668-F1
#
_entry.id   AF-A0A846Y668-F1
#
_cell.length_a   1.000
_cell.length_b   1.000
_cell.length_c   1.000
_cell.angle_alpha   90.00
_cell.angle_beta   90.00
_cell.angle_gamma   90.00
#
_symmetry.space_group_name_H-M   'P 1'
#
loop_
_entity.id
_entity.type
_entity.pdbx_description
1 polymer ?
#
loop_
_entity_poly.entity_id
_entity_poly.type
_entity_poly.pdbx_seq_one_letter_code
_entity_poly.pdbx_strand_id
1 'polypeptide(L)'
;MGSKNAGGGSSAVAASAHAACARFRGTDPLVIGRTRRALATDVGFADDSGRIPEARWMRAMTFEHLVRDDKFVSEIATTTVGRLGLDRPTSVVTANALVWLDKTAALLAEAHARALRDGAATLIHGPAIPFPGFENDEATEVKPDFAVVAPAADGERSWLIVGDAKDYERVRSRIQDARLLKGFLQVALGAEAAEAWSRLPAGMSVHTHGVLAVPRNAFLQPEPLVEQLDDHRAEVRMRVAERRLEAERQPYDESEGLTRYVGHLRSAFDPASCPTCTLFSYCRNELRTSSDPADLLVELGIADVRPQLVGVVTGDGGGESAPASVVANVTATRDGVAQSTGQRRIDPAGLPGTINVVIAKSDTAALGIHGIGLQRVTAAGREPWQLTVFRDRQSSPYTRREVMRLLGAELGEAMAEQRPAHAPVHLVVPDPSTADVLASIADNLAGIELSRLRWEHDRAMGRTPLTFDGEPAEIPSALRETARTAVSFLLEEDRARALELRSPVVDLREALAQHIVAGGPAVAAQRLDYLVGWAEGERLDPREFEDRIEACEHTPGARLTSGRSDSIYAALVGGSGAPADPAVYEALVTEELRYKCAILERGLDVLEAVADSALREVHRAIESDAQAVWRRRLALHASDLVRFGRTYRYWRNSLVPVIESDGRCRDQLLALGNPQAASDRAAAAGERSIVNATVVQLNPIVLRVESRRIGDGSKIVLLHVNGDPCVEQPGIELTVQKGSFKFTGLAIGPLSDVGTPQQFEWTPLSVPALSVGDRLVVADFAWFSSNKTYKALNVTRPKADEISSPRATCEPGFYTEDPEAHQYCCRPHENFEADRADQLAERRANGELNPQIWPPVVDADAFEVTAAGAPVANVTAAQSVPIPEDMTMDDLE
;
A
#
# COMPACT_ATOMS: atom_id res chain seq x y z
N MET A 1 32.21 29.73 -19.85
CA MET A 1 31.36 28.52 -19.94
C MET A 1 31.68 27.71 -18.71
N GLY A 2 30.85 27.84 -17.66
CA GLY A 2 31.07 27.16 -16.39
C GLY A 2 30.83 25.66 -16.54
N SER A 3 31.65 24.84 -15.88
CA SER A 3 31.49 23.39 -15.81
C SER A 3 30.12 23.06 -15.21
N LYS A 4 29.29 22.32 -15.95
CA LYS A 4 28.00 21.85 -15.46
C LYS A 4 28.21 20.63 -14.57
N ASN A 5 28.64 20.82 -13.32
CA ASN A 5 28.71 19.72 -12.36
C ASN A 5 27.29 19.28 -11.98
N ALA A 6 26.78 18.26 -12.66
CA ALA A 6 25.49 17.66 -12.36
C ALA A 6 25.69 16.56 -11.29
N GLY A 7 25.04 16.72 -10.12
CA GLY A 7 25.01 15.70 -9.06
C GLY A 7 24.16 14.48 -9.43
N GLY A 8 24.30 13.40 -8.68
CA GLY A 8 23.89 12.01 -8.99
C GLY A 8 22.39 11.69 -9.12
N GLY A 9 21.54 12.64 -9.54
CA GLY A 9 20.09 12.46 -9.66
C GLY A 9 19.56 12.16 -11.06
N SER A 10 20.39 11.69 -12.01
CA SER A 10 19.99 11.53 -13.43
C SER A 10 18.91 10.44 -13.64
N SER A 11 18.76 9.50 -12.68
CA SER A 11 17.78 8.40 -12.69
C SER A 11 16.35 8.81 -12.27
N ALA A 12 16.18 9.92 -11.53
CA ALA A 12 14.90 10.31 -10.93
C ALA A 12 13.89 10.92 -11.93
N VAL A 13 14.22 11.03 -13.21
CA VAL A 13 13.60 12.03 -14.09
C VAL A 13 12.41 11.50 -14.88
N ALA A 14 12.46 10.23 -15.29
CA ALA A 14 11.33 9.60 -15.97
C ALA A 14 10.23 9.17 -14.99
N ALA A 15 10.57 8.98 -13.72
CA ALA A 15 9.70 8.34 -12.73
C ALA A 15 9.43 9.17 -11.47
N SER A 16 9.93 10.41 -11.37
CA SER A 16 9.63 11.27 -10.22
C SER A 16 8.17 11.72 -10.26
N ALA A 17 7.48 11.60 -9.12
CA ALA A 17 6.15 12.17 -8.90
C ALA A 17 6.11 13.68 -9.16
N HIS A 18 7.26 14.36 -9.06
CA HIS A 18 7.40 15.81 -9.20
C HIS A 18 7.60 16.28 -10.64
N ALA A 19 7.71 15.37 -11.62
CA ALA A 19 8.01 15.71 -13.02
C ALA A 19 6.98 16.67 -13.64
N ALA A 20 5.73 16.70 -13.16
CA ALA A 20 4.72 17.64 -13.63
C ALA A 20 4.92 19.10 -13.13
N CYS A 21 5.72 19.30 -12.06
CA CYS A 21 5.92 20.61 -11.46
C CYS A 21 6.95 21.43 -12.25
N ALA A 22 6.56 22.62 -12.72
CA ALA A 22 7.45 23.51 -13.48
C ALA A 22 8.67 23.98 -12.67
N ARG A 23 8.50 24.23 -11.37
CA ARG A 23 9.64 24.55 -10.49
C ARG A 23 10.62 23.38 -10.33
N PHE A 24 10.12 22.16 -10.15
CA PHE A 24 10.99 20.97 -10.06
C PHE A 24 11.79 20.73 -11.34
N ARG A 25 11.16 20.98 -12.49
CA ARG A 25 11.77 20.90 -13.82
C ARG A 25 12.76 22.04 -14.10
N GLY A 26 12.38 23.29 -13.83
CA GLY A 26 13.24 24.47 -14.04
C GLY A 26 14.40 24.59 -13.05
N THR A 27 14.36 23.86 -11.93
CA THR A 27 15.48 23.76 -10.96
C THR A 27 16.29 22.48 -11.11
N ASP A 28 16.16 21.81 -12.25
CA ASP A 28 16.91 20.61 -12.53
C ASP A 28 18.42 20.88 -12.54
N PRO A 29 19.27 19.96 -12.01
CA PRO A 29 20.72 20.15 -12.01
C PRO A 29 21.33 20.46 -13.38
N LEU A 30 20.72 20.00 -14.48
CA LEU A 30 21.18 20.34 -15.85
C LEU A 30 20.94 21.82 -16.23
N VAL A 31 19.99 22.48 -15.56
CA VAL A 31 19.63 23.89 -15.78
C VAL A 31 20.46 24.80 -14.87
N ILE A 32 20.55 24.47 -13.57
CA ILE A 32 21.17 25.33 -12.56
C ILE A 32 22.63 24.98 -12.21
N GLY A 33 23.11 23.79 -12.61
CA GLY A 33 24.47 23.32 -12.32
C GLY A 33 24.74 22.97 -10.84
N ARG A 34 23.70 22.69 -10.04
CA ARG A 34 23.77 22.37 -8.61
C ARG A 34 22.84 21.20 -8.28
N THR A 35 23.15 20.47 -7.20
CA THR A 35 22.23 19.44 -6.70
C THR A 35 20.99 20.09 -6.07
N ARG A 36 19.86 19.39 -6.05
CA ARG A 36 18.62 19.95 -5.50
C ARG A 36 18.69 20.20 -3.98
N ARG A 37 19.48 19.41 -3.23
CA ARG A 37 19.71 19.63 -1.79
C ARG A 37 20.64 20.82 -1.52
N ALA A 38 21.68 21.00 -2.34
CA ALA A 38 22.51 22.20 -2.30
C ALA A 38 21.69 23.45 -2.64
N LEU A 39 20.84 23.38 -3.68
CA LEU A 39 19.91 24.46 -4.01
C LEU A 39 19.00 24.82 -2.84
N ALA A 40 18.39 23.84 -2.18
CA ALA A 40 17.52 24.04 -1.03
C ALA A 40 18.25 24.77 0.12
N THR A 41 19.49 24.38 0.38
CA THR A 41 20.38 25.04 1.35
C THR A 41 20.71 26.48 0.94
N ASP A 42 21.07 26.69 -0.33
CA ASP A 42 21.44 28.00 -0.89
C ASP A 42 20.27 29.01 -0.84
N VAL A 43 19.02 28.53 -0.93
CA VAL A 43 17.82 29.37 -0.77
C VAL A 43 17.34 29.48 0.67
N GLY A 44 18.05 28.88 1.64
CA GLY A 44 17.80 29.02 3.08
C GLY A 44 16.85 27.98 3.69
N PHE A 45 16.51 26.90 2.97
CA PHE A 45 15.58 25.85 3.41
C PHE A 45 16.22 24.48 3.20
N ALA A 46 17.25 24.15 3.98
CA ALA A 46 17.89 22.84 3.90
C ALA A 46 16.85 21.71 4.05
N ASP A 47 16.98 20.67 3.23
CA ASP A 47 16.10 19.50 3.28
C ASP A 47 16.60 18.51 4.33
N ASP A 48 15.94 18.52 5.48
CA ASP A 48 16.14 17.54 6.56
C ASP A 48 15.09 16.40 6.50
N SER A 49 14.09 16.50 5.64
CA SER A 49 12.87 15.66 5.59
C SER A 49 12.96 14.43 4.68
N GLY A 50 13.97 14.34 3.80
CA GLY A 50 14.14 13.25 2.83
C GLY A 50 15.26 12.24 3.12
N ARG A 51 15.83 12.24 4.33
CA ARG A 51 17.01 11.41 4.66
C ARG A 51 16.66 9.92 4.71
N ILE A 52 17.50 9.12 4.05
CA ILE A 52 17.47 7.66 4.12
C ILE A 52 17.88 7.21 5.54
N PRO A 53 17.09 6.39 6.25
CA PRO A 53 17.53 5.76 7.50
C PRO A 53 18.76 4.88 7.28
N GLU A 54 19.72 4.91 8.20
CA GLU A 54 20.98 4.14 8.13
C GLU A 54 20.71 2.64 7.98
N ALA A 55 19.76 2.11 8.74
CA ALA A 55 19.31 0.73 8.64
C ALA A 55 18.79 0.36 7.23
N ARG A 56 18.08 1.29 6.59
CA ARG A 56 17.53 1.11 5.23
C ARG A 56 18.64 1.17 4.18
N TRP A 57 19.58 2.08 4.33
CA TRP A 57 20.77 2.19 3.48
C TRP A 57 21.61 0.92 3.54
N MET A 58 21.95 0.45 4.75
CA MET A 58 22.74 -0.76 4.93
C MET A 58 22.05 -2.00 4.33
N ARG A 59 20.72 -2.05 4.40
CA ARG A 59 19.94 -3.10 3.75
C ARG A 59 20.04 -3.04 2.23
N ALA A 60 19.89 -1.86 1.63
CA ALA A 60 20.02 -1.67 0.18
C ALA A 60 21.43 -2.06 -0.30
N MET A 61 22.47 -1.59 0.40
CA MET A 61 23.85 -2.00 0.12
C MET A 61 24.03 -3.50 0.22
N THR A 62 23.47 -4.15 1.25
CA THR A 62 23.55 -5.61 1.40
C THR A 62 22.90 -6.34 0.22
N PHE A 63 21.75 -5.85 -0.26
CA PHE A 63 21.09 -6.42 -1.44
C PHE A 63 21.93 -6.25 -2.71
N GLU A 64 22.51 -5.08 -2.94
CA GLU A 64 23.40 -4.82 -4.08
C GLU A 64 24.63 -5.74 -4.06
N HIS A 65 25.19 -6.02 -2.87
CA HIS A 65 26.27 -7.00 -2.73
C HIS A 65 25.82 -8.43 -3.08
N LEU A 66 24.60 -8.84 -2.70
CA LEU A 66 24.05 -10.15 -3.06
C LEU A 66 23.82 -10.28 -4.58
N VAL A 67 23.41 -9.21 -5.26
CA VAL A 67 23.28 -9.20 -6.73
C VAL A 67 24.63 -9.42 -7.43
N ARG A 68 25.74 -9.10 -6.75
CA ARG A 68 27.12 -9.31 -7.23
C ARG A 68 27.73 -10.64 -6.81
N ASP A 69 27.05 -11.43 -5.98
CA ASP A 69 27.55 -12.73 -5.53
C ASP A 69 27.56 -13.74 -6.69
N ASP A 70 28.66 -14.49 -6.83
CA ASP A 70 28.87 -15.44 -7.93
C ASP A 70 27.70 -16.44 -8.09
N LYS A 71 27.03 -16.81 -6.99
CA LYS A 71 25.87 -17.72 -7.02
C LYS A 71 24.70 -17.08 -7.79
N PHE A 72 24.41 -15.80 -7.54
CA PHE A 72 23.24 -15.12 -8.13
C PHE A 72 23.52 -14.52 -9.49
N VAL A 73 24.76 -14.11 -9.78
CA VAL A 73 25.12 -13.55 -11.10
C VAL A 73 24.83 -14.52 -12.24
N SER A 74 25.15 -15.80 -12.05
CA SER A 74 24.86 -16.85 -13.03
C SER A 74 23.36 -17.03 -13.25
N GLU A 75 22.57 -17.00 -12.17
CA GLU A 75 21.10 -17.11 -12.21
C GLU A 75 20.46 -15.90 -12.92
N ILE A 76 20.91 -14.69 -12.61
CA ILE A 76 20.44 -13.45 -13.25
C ILE A 76 20.70 -13.50 -14.75
N ALA A 77 21.94 -13.79 -15.16
CA ALA A 77 22.30 -13.84 -16.58
C ALA A 77 21.53 -14.94 -17.34
N THR A 78 21.49 -16.17 -16.81
CA THR A 78 20.83 -17.29 -17.49
C THR A 78 19.31 -17.17 -17.53
N THR A 79 18.68 -16.69 -16.46
CA THR A 79 17.23 -16.44 -16.44
C THR A 79 16.85 -15.33 -17.39
N THR A 80 17.66 -14.26 -17.46
CA THR A 80 17.48 -13.17 -18.42
C THR A 80 17.50 -13.71 -19.85
N VAL A 81 18.60 -14.37 -20.24
CA VAL A 81 18.79 -14.88 -21.62
C VAL A 81 17.70 -15.90 -21.97
N GLY A 82 17.34 -16.79 -21.03
CA GLY A 82 16.29 -17.78 -21.24
C GLY A 82 14.90 -17.19 -21.40
N ARG A 83 14.53 -16.18 -20.61
CA ARG A 83 13.21 -15.52 -20.74
C ARG A 83 13.03 -14.76 -22.05
N LEU A 84 14.13 -14.33 -22.67
CA LEU A 84 14.11 -13.71 -23.99
C LEU A 84 14.02 -14.73 -25.14
N GLY A 85 14.01 -16.03 -24.84
CA GLY A 85 13.97 -17.09 -25.85
C GLY A 85 15.27 -17.20 -26.67
N LEU A 86 16.37 -16.65 -26.16
CA LEU A 86 17.70 -16.79 -26.77
C LEU A 86 18.27 -18.18 -26.48
N ASP A 87 19.30 -18.59 -27.23
CA ASP A 87 19.98 -19.86 -26.97
C ASP A 87 20.72 -19.88 -25.64
N ARG A 88 20.88 -21.08 -25.07
CA ARG A 88 21.63 -21.26 -23.82
C ARG A 88 23.07 -20.82 -24.02
N PRO A 89 23.60 -19.89 -23.19
CA PRO A 89 25.00 -19.49 -23.30
C PRO A 89 25.92 -20.65 -22.91
N THR A 90 27.08 -20.73 -23.57
CA THR A 90 28.09 -21.77 -23.29
C THR A 90 28.74 -21.59 -21.91
N SER A 91 28.79 -20.36 -21.42
CA SER A 91 29.29 -19.97 -20.11
C SER A 91 28.77 -18.59 -19.72
N VAL A 92 28.82 -18.27 -18.42
CA VAL A 92 28.57 -16.92 -17.90
C VAL A 92 29.90 -16.35 -17.40
N VAL A 93 30.24 -15.14 -17.82
CA VAL A 93 31.43 -14.41 -17.36
C VAL A 93 31.01 -13.13 -16.66
N THR A 94 31.71 -12.78 -15.59
CA THR A 94 31.46 -11.55 -14.81
C THR A 94 32.55 -10.51 -15.08
N ALA A 95 32.15 -9.25 -15.11
CA ALA A 95 33.07 -8.11 -15.23
C ALA A 95 32.53 -6.93 -14.41
N ASN A 96 33.40 -5.98 -14.05
CA ASN A 96 33.00 -4.80 -13.28
C ASN A 96 33.61 -3.53 -13.88
N ALA A 97 32.75 -2.63 -14.34
CA ALA A 97 33.12 -1.35 -14.95
C ALA A 97 33.43 -0.26 -13.92
N LEU A 98 33.15 -0.50 -12.64
CA LEU A 98 33.43 0.40 -11.51
C LEU A 98 32.79 1.80 -11.64
N VAL A 99 31.78 1.95 -12.49
CA VAL A 99 31.15 3.22 -12.84
C VAL A 99 32.12 4.18 -13.56
N TRP A 100 32.86 3.67 -14.55
CA TRP A 100 33.75 4.46 -15.42
C TRP A 100 33.37 4.28 -16.89
N LEU A 101 33.18 5.38 -17.62
CA LEU A 101 32.82 5.38 -19.05
C LEU A 101 33.80 4.56 -19.91
N ASP A 102 35.09 4.85 -19.79
CA ASP A 102 36.12 4.20 -20.61
C ASP A 102 36.21 2.70 -20.35
N LYS A 103 36.09 2.32 -19.08
CA LYS A 103 36.10 0.91 -18.68
C LYS A 103 34.84 0.20 -19.15
N THR A 104 33.69 0.86 -19.10
CA THR A 104 32.42 0.32 -19.61
C THR A 104 32.53 0.03 -21.10
N ALA A 105 33.03 0.96 -21.91
CA ALA A 105 33.20 0.77 -23.35
C ALA A 105 34.16 -0.39 -23.68
N ALA A 106 35.30 -0.48 -22.97
CA ALA A 106 36.25 -1.57 -23.14
C ALA A 106 35.62 -2.94 -22.82
N LEU A 107 34.91 -3.03 -21.69
CA LEU A 107 34.24 -4.27 -21.28
C LEU A 107 33.10 -4.68 -22.21
N LEU A 108 32.33 -3.71 -22.76
CA LEU A 108 31.31 -4.00 -23.77
C LEU A 108 31.94 -4.57 -25.05
N ALA A 109 33.07 -4.04 -25.51
CA ALA A 109 33.78 -4.55 -26.68
C ALA A 109 34.31 -5.98 -26.45
N GLU A 110 34.88 -6.25 -25.27
CA GLU A 110 35.33 -7.59 -24.89
C GLU A 110 34.16 -8.58 -24.79
N ALA A 111 33.05 -8.16 -24.17
CA ALA A 111 31.85 -8.97 -24.02
C ALA A 111 31.19 -9.28 -25.37
N HIS A 112 31.13 -8.31 -26.28
CA HIS A 112 30.67 -8.49 -27.66
C HIS A 112 31.48 -9.58 -28.37
N ALA A 113 32.80 -9.44 -28.35
CA ALA A 113 33.68 -10.38 -29.03
C ALA A 113 33.60 -11.79 -28.44
N ARG A 114 33.38 -11.90 -27.12
CA ARG A 114 33.16 -13.19 -26.43
C ARG A 114 31.81 -13.81 -26.79
N ALA A 115 30.75 -13.01 -26.86
CA ALA A 115 29.43 -13.49 -27.25
C ALA A 115 29.45 -14.11 -28.66
N LEU A 116 30.12 -13.46 -29.62
CA LEU A 116 30.23 -13.95 -31.00
C LEU A 116 31.15 -15.16 -31.15
N ARG A 117 32.31 -15.16 -30.50
CA ARG A 117 33.30 -16.25 -30.66
C ARG A 117 32.93 -17.50 -29.87
N ASP A 118 32.50 -17.30 -28.64
CA ASP A 118 32.41 -18.36 -27.64
C ASP A 118 30.95 -18.73 -27.33
N GLY A 119 29.97 -17.93 -27.78
CA GLY A 119 28.56 -18.10 -27.41
C GLY A 119 28.29 -17.85 -25.93
N ALA A 120 29.17 -17.12 -25.24
CA ALA A 120 29.07 -16.86 -23.80
C ALA A 120 28.21 -15.62 -23.51
N ALA A 121 27.55 -15.62 -22.35
CA ALA A 121 26.93 -14.42 -21.80
C ALA A 121 27.92 -13.72 -20.84
N THR A 122 27.93 -12.38 -20.85
CA THR A 122 28.75 -11.59 -19.91
C THR A 122 27.86 -10.66 -19.11
N LEU A 123 27.92 -10.73 -17.78
CA LEU A 123 27.29 -9.76 -16.88
C LEU A 123 28.32 -8.73 -16.44
N ILE A 124 28.08 -7.46 -16.75
CA ILE A 124 28.93 -6.31 -16.41
C ILE A 124 28.26 -5.53 -15.28
N HIS A 125 28.93 -5.42 -14.13
CA HIS A 125 28.47 -4.62 -12.99
C HIS A 125 28.91 -3.15 -13.10
N GLY A 126 28.06 -2.26 -12.58
CA GLY A 126 28.30 -0.81 -12.49
C GLY A 126 28.70 -0.16 -13.81
N PRO A 127 28.02 -0.42 -14.95
CA PRO A 127 28.25 0.36 -16.17
C PRO A 127 27.98 1.85 -15.93
N ALA A 128 28.79 2.68 -16.59
CA ALA A 128 28.57 4.12 -16.72
C ALA A 128 28.32 4.42 -18.20
N ILE A 129 27.24 5.15 -18.49
CA ILE A 129 26.78 5.44 -19.85
C ILE A 129 26.48 6.94 -19.93
N PRO A 130 26.89 7.67 -20.98
CA PRO A 130 26.58 9.09 -21.07
C PRO A 130 25.07 9.33 -21.10
N PHE A 131 24.61 10.43 -20.50
CA PHE A 131 23.21 10.80 -20.60
C PHE A 131 22.84 11.03 -22.08
N PRO A 132 21.67 10.54 -22.56
CA PRO A 132 21.34 10.61 -23.98
C PRO A 132 21.51 12.04 -24.52
N GLY A 133 22.32 12.18 -25.58
CA GLY A 133 22.65 13.43 -26.31
C GLY A 133 23.45 14.49 -25.56
N PHE A 134 24.07 14.15 -24.44
CA PHE A 134 25.06 14.97 -23.73
C PHE A 134 26.44 14.29 -23.69
N GLU A 135 26.74 13.42 -24.65
CA GLU A 135 27.98 12.63 -24.69
C GLU A 135 29.26 13.50 -24.69
N ASN A 136 29.18 14.71 -25.25
CA ASN A 136 30.32 15.64 -25.33
C ASN A 136 30.28 16.75 -24.26
N ASP A 137 29.28 16.72 -23.38
CA ASP A 137 29.14 17.66 -22.27
C ASP A 137 29.58 16.97 -20.96
N GLU A 138 30.01 17.74 -19.96
CA GLU A 138 30.26 17.23 -18.60
C GLU A 138 28.94 16.90 -17.87
N ALA A 139 28.06 16.10 -18.47
CA ALA A 139 26.80 15.68 -17.86
C ALA A 139 26.99 14.42 -16.98
N THR A 140 26.20 14.29 -15.92
CA THR A 140 26.20 13.06 -15.10
C THR A 140 25.81 11.86 -15.94
N GLU A 141 26.63 10.82 -15.86
CA GLU A 141 26.37 9.53 -16.48
C GLU A 141 25.07 8.90 -15.94
N VAL A 142 24.39 8.13 -16.78
CA VAL A 142 23.40 7.13 -16.36
C VAL A 142 24.17 5.91 -15.85
N LYS A 143 23.78 5.42 -14.67
CA LYS A 143 24.51 4.37 -13.94
C LYS A 143 23.59 3.16 -13.68
N PRO A 144 23.32 2.31 -14.68
CA PRO A 144 22.63 1.05 -14.41
C PRO A 144 23.46 0.19 -13.45
N ASP A 145 22.82 -0.58 -12.57
CA ASP A 145 23.58 -1.45 -11.66
C ASP A 145 24.30 -2.59 -12.38
N PHE A 146 23.75 -3.08 -13.49
CA PHE A 146 24.40 -4.09 -14.32
C PHE A 146 23.89 -4.09 -15.78
N ALA A 147 24.59 -4.83 -16.64
CA ALA A 147 24.12 -5.14 -17.99
C ALA A 147 24.51 -6.57 -18.37
N VAL A 148 23.66 -7.26 -19.14
CA VAL A 148 23.93 -8.59 -19.68
C VAL A 148 24.17 -8.48 -21.17
N VAL A 149 25.32 -8.95 -21.64
CA VAL A 149 25.65 -9.08 -23.06
C VAL A 149 25.52 -10.55 -23.44
N ALA A 150 24.71 -10.84 -24.47
CA ALA A 150 24.43 -12.21 -24.91
C ALA A 150 24.47 -12.32 -26.45
N PRO A 151 24.77 -13.49 -27.02
CA PRO A 151 24.65 -13.70 -28.45
C PRO A 151 23.19 -13.57 -28.89
N ALA A 152 22.96 -13.00 -30.07
CA ALA A 152 21.66 -13.07 -30.72
C ALA A 152 21.45 -14.45 -31.35
N ALA A 153 20.18 -14.78 -31.65
CA ALA A 153 19.80 -16.07 -32.22
C ALA A 153 20.44 -16.39 -33.59
N ASP A 154 20.91 -15.36 -34.32
CA ASP A 154 21.63 -15.53 -35.59
C ASP A 154 23.14 -15.79 -35.40
N GLY A 155 23.69 -15.58 -34.20
CA GLY A 155 25.11 -15.74 -33.89
C GLY A 155 26.04 -14.69 -34.51
N GLU A 156 25.50 -13.72 -35.27
CA GLU A 156 26.30 -12.70 -35.98
C GLU A 156 26.32 -11.35 -35.25
N ARG A 157 25.39 -11.15 -34.32
CA ARG A 157 25.29 -9.95 -33.48
C ARG A 157 25.16 -10.31 -32.01
N SER A 158 25.31 -9.31 -31.15
CA SER A 158 25.08 -9.46 -29.71
C SER A 158 24.02 -8.50 -29.21
N TRP A 159 23.25 -8.93 -28.22
CA TRP A 159 22.32 -8.09 -27.49
C TRP A 159 22.98 -7.49 -26.26
N LEU A 160 22.69 -6.21 -26.00
CA LEU A 160 22.87 -5.56 -24.71
C LEU A 160 21.52 -5.47 -24.00
N ILE A 161 21.40 -6.16 -22.88
CA ILE A 161 20.24 -6.13 -22.01
C ILE A 161 20.62 -5.31 -20.78
N VAL A 162 20.05 -4.12 -20.64
CA VAL A 162 20.30 -3.25 -19.49
C VAL A 162 19.52 -3.76 -18.28
N GLY A 163 20.12 -3.67 -17.10
CA GLY A 163 19.43 -4.01 -15.87
C GLY A 163 19.77 -3.10 -14.70
N ASP A 164 18.92 -3.18 -13.68
CA ASP A 164 19.04 -2.39 -12.46
C ASP A 164 18.65 -3.23 -11.24
N ALA A 165 19.10 -2.87 -10.04
CA ALA A 165 18.83 -3.59 -8.80
C ALA A 165 18.09 -2.68 -7.80
N LYS A 166 16.97 -3.17 -7.26
CA LYS A 166 16.14 -2.40 -6.33
C LYS A 166 15.70 -3.24 -5.14
N ASP A 167 16.04 -2.79 -3.94
CA ASP A 167 15.61 -3.40 -2.67
C ASP A 167 14.15 -3.04 -2.33
N TYR A 168 13.23 -3.42 -3.22
CA TYR A 168 11.81 -3.22 -3.00
C TYR A 168 11.27 -4.21 -1.97
N GLU A 169 10.66 -3.67 -0.92
CA GLU A 169 9.94 -4.48 0.05
C GLU A 169 8.73 -5.15 -0.59
N ARG A 170 8.66 -6.47 -0.43
CA ARG A 170 7.44 -7.23 -0.72
C ARG A 170 6.46 -7.07 0.43
N VAL A 171 5.22 -6.74 0.07
CA VAL A 171 4.09 -6.74 0.99
C VAL A 171 3.13 -7.85 0.52
N ARG A 172 2.79 -8.78 1.42
CA ARG A 172 1.75 -9.82 1.23
C ARG A 172 1.94 -10.70 -0.04
N SER A 173 3.18 -10.94 -0.49
CA SER A 173 3.63 -11.75 -1.67
C SER A 173 4.04 -11.01 -2.95
N ARG A 174 3.83 -9.69 -3.06
CA ARG A 174 4.17 -8.94 -4.29
C ARG A 174 4.91 -7.64 -3.99
N ILE A 175 5.59 -7.13 -5.00
CA ILE A 175 6.07 -5.75 -5.04
C ILE A 175 4.93 -4.91 -5.63
N GLN A 176 4.77 -3.68 -5.13
CA GLN A 176 3.76 -2.77 -5.67
C GLN A 176 4.08 -2.41 -7.12
N ASP A 177 3.06 -2.44 -7.99
CA ASP A 177 3.22 -2.19 -9.43
C ASP A 177 3.83 -0.81 -9.71
N ALA A 178 3.47 0.22 -8.92
CA ALA A 178 4.04 1.55 -9.05
C ALA A 178 5.56 1.60 -8.81
N ARG A 179 6.08 0.78 -7.88
CA ARG A 179 7.52 0.65 -7.64
C ARG A 179 8.21 -0.08 -8.78
N LEU A 180 7.60 -1.17 -9.29
CA LEU A 180 8.13 -1.88 -10.46
C LEU A 180 8.19 -0.97 -11.69
N LEU A 181 7.13 -0.21 -11.96
CA LEU A 181 7.10 0.79 -13.03
C LEU A 181 8.24 1.80 -12.90
N LYS A 182 8.47 2.34 -11.70
CA LYS A 182 9.59 3.25 -11.41
C LYS A 182 10.94 2.60 -11.72
N GLY A 183 11.16 1.37 -11.26
CA GLY A 183 12.37 0.60 -11.55
C GLY A 183 12.58 0.37 -13.06
N PHE A 184 11.55 -0.03 -13.79
CA PHE A 184 11.66 -0.27 -15.24
C PHE A 184 11.82 1.02 -16.07
N LEU A 185 11.32 2.16 -15.60
CA LEU A 185 11.64 3.46 -16.20
C LEU A 185 13.13 3.81 -16.08
N GLN A 186 13.78 3.43 -14.97
CA GLN A 186 15.24 3.61 -14.81
C GLN A 186 16.02 2.66 -15.74
N VAL A 187 15.60 1.41 -15.83
CA VAL A 187 16.16 0.44 -16.79
C VAL A 187 16.01 0.95 -18.22
N ALA A 188 14.85 1.51 -18.57
CA ALA A 188 14.58 2.09 -19.88
C ALA A 188 15.44 3.33 -20.17
N LEU A 189 15.72 4.18 -19.17
CA LEU A 189 16.68 5.29 -19.31
C LEU A 189 18.08 4.79 -19.63
N GLY A 190 18.55 3.74 -18.95
CA GLY A 190 19.83 3.10 -19.26
C GLY A 190 19.87 2.50 -20.66
N ALA A 191 18.77 1.86 -21.10
CA ALA A 191 18.64 1.32 -22.45
C ALA A 191 18.66 2.40 -23.54
N GLU A 192 17.93 3.50 -23.35
CA GLU A 192 17.94 4.67 -24.26
C GLU A 192 19.32 5.35 -24.30
N ALA A 193 20.00 5.46 -23.15
CA ALA A 193 21.35 6.00 -23.07
C ALA A 193 22.34 5.13 -23.85
N ALA A 194 22.28 3.81 -23.68
CA ALA A 194 23.15 2.86 -24.36
C ALA A 194 22.93 2.86 -25.88
N GLU A 195 21.68 2.91 -26.34
CA GLU A 195 21.33 2.92 -27.77
C GLU A 195 21.79 4.21 -28.45
N ALA A 196 21.76 5.35 -27.74
CA ALA A 196 22.24 6.63 -28.25
C ALA A 196 23.76 6.81 -28.19
N TRP A 197 24.49 5.91 -27.52
CA TRP A 197 25.91 6.08 -27.23
C TRP A 197 26.80 5.75 -28.43
N SER A 198 27.63 6.71 -28.85
CA SER A 198 28.49 6.52 -30.04
C SER A 198 29.55 5.42 -29.89
N ARG A 199 29.89 5.04 -28.65
CA ARG A 199 30.90 4.01 -28.34
C ARG A 199 30.32 2.60 -28.19
N LEU A 200 29.02 2.41 -28.44
CA LEU A 200 28.44 1.07 -28.48
C LEU A 200 29.13 0.25 -29.60
N PRO A 201 29.62 -0.97 -29.31
CA PRO A 201 30.32 -1.77 -30.32
C PRO A 201 29.49 -2.01 -31.59
N ALA A 202 30.12 -1.92 -32.76
CA ALA A 202 29.47 -2.24 -34.03
C ALA A 202 29.01 -3.71 -34.03
N GLY A 203 27.74 -3.96 -34.38
CA GLY A 203 27.15 -5.31 -34.30
C GLY A 203 26.59 -5.67 -32.92
N MET A 204 26.64 -4.76 -31.95
CA MET A 204 25.84 -4.83 -30.72
C MET A 204 24.58 -3.96 -30.87
N SER A 205 23.44 -4.44 -30.38
CA SER A 205 22.19 -3.68 -30.33
C SER A 205 21.58 -3.77 -28.94
N VAL A 206 20.89 -2.72 -28.48
CA VAL A 206 20.14 -2.79 -27.22
C VAL A 206 18.86 -3.59 -27.42
N HIS A 207 18.58 -4.53 -26.52
CA HIS A 207 17.38 -5.36 -26.61
C HIS A 207 16.12 -4.55 -26.29
N THR A 208 14.96 -4.98 -26.79
CA THR A 208 13.65 -4.38 -26.46
C THR A 208 13.18 -4.69 -25.04
N HIS A 209 13.92 -5.51 -24.29
CA HIS A 209 13.59 -5.93 -22.94
C HIS A 209 14.73 -5.55 -22.01
N GLY A 210 14.41 -5.33 -20.74
CA GLY A 210 15.36 -5.06 -19.67
C GLY A 210 15.11 -5.93 -18.46
N VAL A 211 15.97 -5.79 -17.46
CA VAL A 211 15.96 -6.63 -16.25
C VAL A 211 15.94 -5.77 -14.99
N LEU A 212 15.03 -6.08 -14.07
CA LEU A 212 15.05 -5.53 -12.73
C LEU A 212 15.33 -6.65 -11.72
N ALA A 213 16.45 -6.57 -11.01
CA ALA A 213 16.77 -7.48 -9.92
C ALA A 213 16.13 -6.96 -8.62
N VAL A 214 15.25 -7.76 -8.03
CA VAL A 214 14.51 -7.39 -6.81
C VAL A 214 14.61 -8.50 -5.77
N PRO A 215 14.41 -8.22 -4.47
CA PRO A 215 14.33 -9.28 -3.46
C PRO A 215 13.23 -10.30 -3.79
N ARG A 216 13.59 -11.59 -3.85
CA ARG A 216 12.69 -12.75 -3.97
C ARG A 216 11.92 -13.00 -2.67
N ASN A 217 12.59 -12.82 -1.53
CA ASN A 217 12.10 -13.18 -0.20
C ASN A 217 12.63 -12.25 0.90
N ALA A 218 12.19 -12.48 2.14
CA ALA A 218 12.62 -11.72 3.32
C ALA A 218 14.12 -11.83 3.65
N PHE A 219 14.89 -12.69 2.96
CA PHE A 219 16.33 -12.86 3.10
C PHE A 219 17.14 -12.11 2.03
N LEU A 220 16.47 -11.31 1.20
CA LEU A 220 17.05 -10.48 0.13
C LEU A 220 17.74 -11.28 -1.00
N GLN A 221 17.38 -12.55 -1.18
CA GLN A 221 17.87 -13.30 -2.35
C GLN A 221 17.36 -12.64 -3.64
N PRO A 222 18.21 -12.32 -4.63
CA PRO A 222 17.77 -11.67 -5.86
C PRO A 222 16.84 -12.54 -6.73
N GLU A 223 15.89 -11.90 -7.40
CA GLU A 223 15.08 -12.47 -8.49
C GLU A 223 15.11 -11.51 -9.69
N PRO A 224 15.47 -11.98 -10.90
CA PRO A 224 15.43 -11.17 -12.11
C PRO A 224 14.02 -11.12 -12.71
N LEU A 225 13.45 -9.92 -12.76
CA LEU A 225 12.22 -9.64 -13.49
C LEU A 225 12.56 -9.10 -14.88
N VAL A 226 12.09 -9.78 -15.93
CA VAL A 226 12.34 -9.39 -17.33
C VAL A 226 11.07 -8.81 -17.92
N GLU A 227 11.16 -7.61 -18.48
CA GLU A 227 10.01 -6.88 -19.01
C GLU A 227 10.33 -6.22 -20.35
N GLN A 228 9.32 -6.12 -21.22
CA GLN A 228 9.39 -5.39 -22.48
C GLN A 228 9.35 -3.88 -22.21
N LEU A 229 10.33 -3.16 -22.74
CA LEU A 229 10.56 -1.76 -22.41
C LEU A 229 9.93 -0.78 -23.41
N ASP A 230 9.18 -1.22 -24.42
CA ASP A 230 8.75 -0.32 -25.50
C ASP A 230 7.97 0.91 -25.01
N ASP A 231 6.99 0.70 -24.13
CA ASP A 231 6.20 1.78 -23.51
C ASP A 231 7.06 2.63 -22.55
N HIS A 232 7.89 1.97 -21.74
CA HIS A 232 8.82 2.64 -20.83
C HIS A 232 9.82 3.54 -21.56
N ARG A 233 10.39 3.06 -22.67
CA ARG A 233 11.31 3.77 -23.55
C ARG A 233 10.63 4.92 -24.28
N ALA A 234 9.36 4.78 -24.65
CA ALA A 234 8.58 5.88 -25.21
C ALA A 234 8.39 7.02 -24.20
N GLU A 235 8.02 6.71 -22.96
CA GLU A 235 7.92 7.70 -21.87
C GLU A 235 9.27 8.37 -21.60
N VAL A 236 10.35 7.58 -21.43
CA VAL A 236 11.70 8.09 -21.21
C VAL A 236 12.14 9.06 -22.32
N ARG A 237 11.95 8.70 -23.60
CA ARG A 237 12.31 9.58 -24.72
C ARG A 237 11.55 10.90 -24.68
N MET A 238 10.26 10.87 -24.37
CA MET A 238 9.44 12.07 -24.20
C MET A 238 10.00 12.96 -23.08
N ARG A 239 10.33 12.38 -21.91
CA ARG A 239 10.87 13.11 -20.75
C ARG A 239 12.26 13.69 -20.98
N VAL A 240 13.14 12.94 -21.66
CA VAL A 240 14.47 13.42 -22.04
C VAL A 240 14.35 14.61 -23.01
N ALA A 241 13.44 14.53 -24.00
CA ALA A 241 13.19 15.62 -24.93
C ALA A 241 12.62 16.87 -24.23
N GLU A 242 11.67 16.68 -23.30
CA GLU A 242 11.09 17.75 -22.48
C GLU A 242 12.17 18.52 -21.72
N ARG A 243 13.06 17.81 -21.00
CA ARG A 243 14.17 18.43 -20.25
C ARG A 243 15.13 19.24 -21.12
N ARG A 244 15.52 18.72 -22.28
CA ARG A 244 16.43 19.44 -23.17
C ARG A 244 15.82 20.77 -23.59
N LEU A 245 14.55 20.71 -23.98
CA LEU A 245 13.79 21.88 -24.39
C LEU A 245 13.60 22.88 -23.24
N GLU A 246 13.49 22.44 -21.99
CA GLU A 246 13.49 23.33 -20.82
C GLU A 246 14.85 23.98 -20.56
N ALA A 247 15.92 23.19 -20.58
CA ALA A 247 17.28 23.69 -20.41
C ALA A 247 17.67 24.70 -21.50
N GLU A 248 17.16 24.54 -22.73
CA GLU A 248 17.32 25.50 -23.82
C GLU A 248 16.47 26.76 -23.66
N ARG A 249 15.24 26.63 -23.16
CA ARG A 249 14.29 27.76 -23.05
C ARG A 249 14.53 28.67 -21.86
N GLN A 250 15.05 28.14 -20.75
CA GLN A 250 15.17 28.85 -19.48
C GLN A 250 16.56 28.66 -18.85
N PRO A 251 17.65 29.08 -19.53
CA PRO A 251 18.98 29.01 -18.93
C PRO A 251 19.05 29.87 -17.66
N TYR A 252 19.67 29.33 -16.62
CA TYR A 252 19.93 30.08 -15.39
C TYR A 252 21.13 31.03 -15.60
N ASP A 253 20.93 32.33 -15.36
CA ASP A 253 21.99 33.33 -15.29
C ASP A 253 22.31 33.61 -13.81
N GLU A 254 23.55 33.31 -13.39
CA GLU A 254 24.03 33.52 -12.02
C GLU A 254 23.86 34.98 -11.54
N SER A 255 23.81 35.95 -12.47
CA SER A 255 23.65 37.37 -12.15
C SER A 255 22.23 37.76 -11.68
N GLU A 256 21.21 36.95 -11.96
CA GLU A 256 19.82 37.23 -11.58
C GLU A 256 19.49 36.93 -10.10
N GLY A 257 20.38 36.20 -9.41
CA GLY A 257 20.21 35.77 -8.04
C GLY A 257 19.32 34.53 -7.91
N LEU A 258 19.81 33.51 -7.20
CA LEU A 258 19.20 32.17 -7.15
C LEU A 258 17.77 32.17 -6.59
N THR A 259 17.51 32.87 -5.49
CA THR A 259 16.17 32.93 -4.88
C THR A 259 15.13 33.57 -5.81
N ARG A 260 15.52 34.59 -6.57
CA ARG A 260 14.64 35.23 -7.57
C ARG A 260 14.34 34.27 -8.72
N TYR A 261 15.34 33.51 -9.15
CA TYR A 261 15.17 32.47 -10.15
C TYR A 261 14.25 31.34 -9.63
N VAL A 262 14.41 30.81 -8.42
CA VAL A 262 13.50 29.76 -7.94
C VAL A 262 12.07 30.28 -7.76
N GLY A 263 11.91 31.51 -7.25
CA GLY A 263 10.60 32.12 -7.01
C GLY A 263 9.78 32.40 -8.27
N HIS A 264 10.42 32.75 -9.40
CA HIS A 264 9.67 33.00 -10.66
C HIS A 264 9.08 31.71 -11.28
N LEU A 265 9.61 30.54 -10.92
CA LEU A 265 9.09 29.26 -11.39
C LEU A 265 7.84 28.88 -10.63
N ARG A 266 6.76 28.58 -11.36
CA ARG A 266 5.48 28.17 -10.76
C ARG A 266 5.61 26.81 -10.07
N SER A 267 5.30 26.77 -8.77
CA SER A 267 5.12 25.51 -8.05
C SER A 267 3.74 24.90 -8.35
N ALA A 268 3.70 23.57 -8.41
CA ALA A 268 2.47 22.78 -8.38
C ALA A 268 2.39 22.08 -7.02
N PHE A 269 2.46 22.86 -5.94
CA PHE A 269 2.51 22.31 -4.59
C PHE A 269 1.29 21.43 -4.31
N ASP A 270 1.58 20.24 -3.78
CA ASP A 270 0.61 19.26 -3.33
C ASP A 270 1.19 18.60 -2.07
N PRO A 271 0.56 18.76 -0.89
CA PRO A 271 1.09 18.22 0.36
C PRO A 271 1.15 16.69 0.37
N ALA A 272 0.42 15.98 -0.50
CA ALA A 272 0.45 14.52 -0.55
C ALA A 272 1.70 13.97 -1.27
N SER A 273 2.16 14.65 -2.33
CA SER A 273 3.30 14.21 -3.13
C SER A 273 4.58 14.97 -2.78
N CYS A 274 4.50 16.26 -2.48
CA CYS A 274 5.66 17.14 -2.29
C CYS A 274 6.61 16.83 -1.13
N PRO A 275 6.26 16.14 -0.02
CA PRO A 275 7.19 15.94 1.10
C PRO A 275 8.52 15.25 0.75
N THR A 276 8.61 14.50 -0.36
CA THR A 276 9.88 13.90 -0.82
C THR A 276 10.72 14.84 -1.69
N CYS A 277 10.19 15.99 -2.09
CA CYS A 277 10.90 17.01 -2.86
C CYS A 277 11.79 17.85 -1.95
N THR A 278 13.06 18.01 -2.32
CA THR A 278 14.01 18.82 -1.53
C THR A 278 13.65 20.31 -1.43
N LEU A 279 12.74 20.81 -2.28
CA LEU A 279 12.22 22.19 -2.22
C LEU A 279 10.89 22.30 -1.46
N PHE A 280 10.41 21.22 -0.83
CA PHE A 280 9.14 21.19 -0.10
C PHE A 280 9.03 22.31 0.93
N SER A 281 10.01 22.43 1.83
CA SER A 281 10.02 23.44 2.90
C SER A 281 10.02 24.87 2.35
N TYR A 282 10.76 25.14 1.27
CA TYR A 282 10.74 26.44 0.59
C TYR A 282 9.35 26.75 0.03
N CYS A 283 8.77 25.82 -0.73
CA CYS A 283 7.45 26.02 -1.35
C CYS A 283 6.34 26.15 -0.30
N ARG A 284 6.38 25.35 0.76
CA ARG A 284 5.44 25.43 1.89
C ARG A 284 5.57 26.78 2.59
N ASN A 285 6.78 27.27 2.83
CA ASN A 285 7.00 28.57 3.45
C ASN A 285 6.45 29.73 2.61
N GLU A 286 6.58 29.70 1.28
CA GLU A 286 5.96 30.69 0.40
C GLU A 286 4.44 30.75 0.60
N LEU A 287 3.77 29.59 0.62
CA LEU A 287 2.33 29.52 0.89
C LEU A 287 1.98 30.02 2.29
N ARG A 288 2.78 29.62 3.29
CA ARG A 288 2.53 29.99 4.70
C ARG A 288 2.69 31.48 4.98
N THR A 289 3.57 32.16 4.25
CA THR A 289 3.82 33.60 4.38
C THR A 289 2.96 34.46 3.45
N SER A 290 2.22 33.85 2.53
CA SER A 290 1.29 34.55 1.64
C SER A 290 0.09 35.11 2.41
N SER A 291 -0.38 36.28 1.97
CA SER A 291 -1.63 36.88 2.43
C SER A 291 -2.83 36.53 1.55
N ASP A 292 -2.64 35.79 0.46
CA ASP A 292 -3.73 35.36 -0.43
C ASP A 292 -4.46 34.15 0.18
N PRO A 293 -5.77 34.25 0.47
CA PRO A 293 -6.57 33.12 0.97
C PRO A 293 -6.56 31.90 0.05
N ALA A 294 -6.35 32.08 -1.26
CA ALA A 294 -6.26 30.98 -2.21
C ALA A 294 -5.01 30.11 -2.00
N ASP A 295 -3.92 30.68 -1.49
CA ASP A 295 -2.67 29.95 -1.22
C ASP A 295 -2.80 29.00 -0.02
N LEU A 296 -3.64 29.34 0.97
CA LEU A 296 -4.01 28.40 2.03
C LEU A 296 -4.71 27.17 1.44
N LEU A 297 -5.63 27.35 0.48
CA LEU A 297 -6.31 26.21 -0.14
C LEU A 297 -5.33 25.31 -0.91
N VAL A 298 -4.25 25.88 -1.46
CA VAL A 298 -3.15 25.09 -2.07
C VAL A 298 -2.35 24.35 -1.01
N GLU A 299 -2.03 25.00 0.10
CA GLU A 299 -1.36 24.37 1.25
C GLU A 299 -2.14 23.16 1.76
N LEU A 300 -3.48 23.27 1.82
CA LEU A 300 -4.38 22.18 2.23
C LEU A 300 -4.51 21.05 1.19
N GLY A 301 -3.99 21.23 -0.03
CA GLY A 301 -4.08 20.25 -1.13
C GLY A 301 -5.41 20.28 -1.90
N ILE A 302 -6.16 21.38 -1.83
CA ILE A 302 -7.46 21.50 -2.50
C ILE A 302 -7.25 21.99 -3.94
N ALA A 303 -7.65 21.20 -4.95
CA ALA A 303 -7.44 21.54 -6.36
C ALA A 303 -8.66 22.19 -7.04
N ASP A 304 -9.71 21.42 -7.31
CA ASP A 304 -10.73 21.74 -8.33
C ASP A 304 -11.80 22.74 -7.88
N VAL A 305 -12.07 22.82 -6.57
CA VAL A 305 -13.16 23.61 -5.99
C VAL A 305 -12.70 24.90 -5.32
N ARG A 306 -11.41 25.25 -5.44
CA ARG A 306 -10.82 26.42 -4.77
C ARG A 306 -11.59 27.73 -4.91
N PRO A 307 -12.06 28.14 -6.11
CA PRO A 307 -12.75 29.42 -6.26
C PRO A 307 -14.04 29.52 -5.42
N GLN A 308 -14.67 28.38 -5.12
CA GLN A 308 -15.91 28.30 -4.34
C GLN A 308 -15.66 28.40 -2.82
N LEU A 309 -14.40 28.24 -2.39
CA LEU A 309 -14.00 28.12 -0.99
C LEU A 309 -13.26 29.34 -0.45
N VAL A 310 -12.84 30.27 -1.31
CA VAL A 310 -12.13 31.50 -0.89
C VAL A 310 -12.93 32.26 0.18
N GLY A 311 -14.24 32.41 -0.01
CA GLY A 311 -15.09 33.08 0.98
C GLY A 311 -15.26 32.29 2.29
N VAL A 312 -15.10 30.96 2.27
CA VAL A 312 -15.09 30.13 3.48
C VAL A 312 -13.83 30.43 4.30
N VAL A 313 -12.69 30.61 3.63
CA VAL A 313 -11.42 31.00 4.28
C VAL A 313 -11.52 32.38 4.92
N THR A 314 -12.08 33.37 4.21
CA THR A 314 -12.20 34.75 4.72
C THR A 314 -13.33 34.95 5.71
N GLY A 315 -14.29 34.02 5.77
CA GLY A 315 -15.49 34.11 6.60
C GLY A 315 -16.63 34.92 5.98
N ASP A 316 -16.51 35.32 4.72
CA ASP A 316 -17.52 36.12 4.00
C ASP A 316 -18.68 35.27 3.42
N GLY A 317 -18.65 33.94 3.61
CA GLY A 317 -19.64 32.99 3.10
C GLY A 317 -19.15 32.18 1.90
N GLY A 318 -20.00 31.33 1.32
CA GLY A 318 -19.62 30.45 0.20
C GLY A 318 -19.52 28.97 0.60
N GLY A 319 -19.03 28.14 -0.33
CA GLY A 319 -18.91 26.69 -0.15
C GLY A 319 -20.20 25.89 -0.42
N GLU A 320 -21.33 26.50 -0.75
CA GLU A 320 -22.61 25.80 -0.96
C GLU A 320 -22.61 24.83 -2.15
N SER A 321 -21.67 25.03 -3.08
CA SER A 321 -21.48 24.18 -4.27
C SER A 321 -20.28 23.24 -4.17
N ALA A 322 -19.51 23.33 -3.08
CA ALA A 322 -18.36 22.46 -2.82
C ALA A 322 -18.79 21.24 -1.99
N PRO A 323 -18.02 20.13 -2.03
CA PRO A 323 -18.25 18.99 -1.14
C PRO A 323 -18.20 19.42 0.33
N ALA A 324 -19.16 18.94 1.12
CA ALA A 324 -19.28 19.20 2.55
C ALA A 324 -18.04 18.76 3.34
N SER A 325 -17.37 17.67 2.93
CA SER A 325 -16.09 17.24 3.52
C SER A 325 -14.98 18.28 3.34
N VAL A 326 -14.88 18.88 2.15
CA VAL A 326 -13.87 19.91 1.86
C VAL A 326 -14.19 21.21 2.60
N VAL A 327 -15.47 21.61 2.64
CA VAL A 327 -15.91 22.78 3.43
C VAL A 327 -15.61 22.59 4.92
N ALA A 328 -15.84 21.39 5.44
CA ALA A 328 -15.54 21.04 6.82
C ALA A 328 -14.03 21.11 7.13
N ASN A 329 -13.16 20.62 6.25
CA ASN A 329 -11.70 20.73 6.42
C ASN A 329 -11.22 22.19 6.41
N VAL A 330 -11.72 23.02 5.49
CA VAL A 330 -11.39 24.45 5.45
C VAL A 330 -11.87 25.17 6.71
N THR A 331 -13.08 24.85 7.16
CA THR A 331 -13.67 25.43 8.39
C THR A 331 -12.90 24.98 9.63
N ALA A 332 -12.52 23.71 9.72
CA ALA A 332 -11.69 23.20 10.81
C ALA A 332 -10.32 23.90 10.85
N THR A 333 -9.72 24.15 9.69
CA THR A 333 -8.46 24.87 9.57
C THR A 333 -8.61 26.33 10.04
N ARG A 334 -9.64 27.03 9.57
CA ARG A 334 -9.87 28.44 9.93
C ARG A 334 -10.16 28.61 11.42
N ASP A 335 -11.02 27.75 11.96
CA ASP A 335 -11.54 27.92 13.32
C ASP A 335 -10.64 27.23 14.35
N GLY A 336 -9.75 26.34 13.93
CA GLY A 336 -8.93 25.54 14.82
C GLY A 336 -9.70 24.43 15.53
N VAL A 337 -10.93 24.10 15.08
CA VAL A 337 -11.80 23.13 15.74
C VAL A 337 -12.22 22.05 14.75
N ALA A 338 -12.01 20.78 15.12
CA ALA A 338 -12.44 19.66 14.28
C ALA A 338 -13.95 19.72 14.00
N GLN A 339 -14.35 19.41 12.78
CA GLN A 339 -15.77 19.38 12.40
C GLN A 339 -16.31 17.95 12.56
N SER A 340 -17.53 17.82 13.08
CA SER A 340 -18.21 16.51 13.14
C SER A 340 -18.76 16.13 11.77
N THR A 341 -18.66 14.85 11.43
CA THR A 341 -19.32 14.29 10.24
C THR A 341 -20.82 14.00 10.47
N GLY A 342 -21.25 13.96 11.75
CA GLY A 342 -22.57 13.53 12.18
C GLY A 342 -22.78 12.01 12.17
N GLN A 343 -21.80 11.22 11.73
CA GLN A 343 -21.91 9.76 11.71
C GLN A 343 -21.85 9.18 13.13
N ARG A 344 -22.80 8.29 13.45
CA ARG A 344 -22.75 7.46 14.67
C ARG A 344 -21.86 6.23 14.48
N ARG A 345 -21.42 5.67 15.60
CA ARG A 345 -20.34 4.68 15.65
C ARG A 345 -20.75 3.29 15.17
N ILE A 346 -20.04 2.76 14.16
CA ILE A 346 -20.29 1.44 13.54
C ILE A 346 -19.14 0.42 13.74
N ASP A 347 -17.95 0.87 14.10
CA ASP A 347 -16.77 0.03 14.27
C ASP A 347 -16.85 -0.81 15.57
N PRO A 348 -16.07 -1.89 15.68
CA PRO A 348 -16.00 -2.71 16.89
C PRO A 348 -14.84 -2.34 17.82
N ALA A 349 -14.01 -1.34 17.53
CA ALA A 349 -12.76 -1.09 18.26
C ALA A 349 -13.01 -0.87 19.76
N GLY A 350 -12.18 -1.39 20.67
CA GLY A 350 -12.44 -1.20 22.10
C GLY A 350 -13.73 -1.87 22.63
N LEU A 351 -14.43 -2.68 21.83
CA LEU A 351 -15.50 -3.55 22.30
C LEU A 351 -14.94 -4.95 22.63
N PRO A 352 -15.67 -5.75 23.44
CA PRO A 352 -15.26 -7.12 23.76
C PRO A 352 -15.04 -7.96 22.50
N GLY A 353 -13.96 -8.75 22.48
CA GLY A 353 -13.58 -9.56 21.32
C GLY A 353 -12.59 -8.87 20.37
N THR A 354 -12.14 -7.66 20.71
CA THR A 354 -11.06 -6.96 19.99
C THR A 354 -9.71 -7.11 20.69
N ILE A 355 -8.65 -7.08 19.89
CA ILE A 355 -7.26 -7.10 20.35
C ILE A 355 -6.54 -5.93 19.71
N ASN A 356 -6.09 -4.97 20.52
CA ASN A 356 -5.29 -3.85 20.07
C ASN A 356 -3.85 -4.32 19.84
N VAL A 357 -3.29 -3.95 18.69
CA VAL A 357 -1.95 -4.38 18.26
C VAL A 357 -1.14 -3.18 17.80
N VAL A 358 0.05 -3.02 18.37
CA VAL A 358 1.08 -2.07 17.90
C VAL A 358 2.39 -2.79 17.64
N ILE A 359 3.15 -2.37 16.64
CA ILE A 359 4.46 -2.94 16.34
C ILE A 359 5.48 -1.83 16.09
N ALA A 360 6.74 -2.11 16.40
CA ALA A 360 7.88 -1.33 15.94
C ALA A 360 8.57 -2.12 14.81
N LYS A 361 8.35 -1.74 13.55
CA LYS A 361 8.97 -2.41 12.40
C LYS A 361 10.47 -2.06 12.34
N SER A 362 11.28 -3.02 11.93
CA SER A 362 12.68 -2.80 11.60
C SER A 362 12.87 -2.45 10.13
N ASP A 363 13.72 -1.45 9.84
CA ASP A 363 14.09 -1.10 8.46
C ASP A 363 15.21 -1.99 7.89
N THR A 364 15.89 -2.77 8.74
CA THR A 364 16.93 -3.71 8.31
C THR A 364 16.37 -4.95 7.61
N ALA A 365 15.05 -5.17 7.63
CA ALA A 365 14.40 -6.30 6.96
C ALA A 365 12.97 -5.98 6.55
N ALA A 366 12.50 -6.55 5.43
CA ALA A 366 11.13 -6.33 4.93
C ALA A 366 10.07 -6.74 5.97
N LEU A 367 10.29 -7.87 6.65
CA LEU A 367 9.39 -8.45 7.66
C LEU A 367 9.97 -8.40 9.08
N GLY A 368 10.95 -7.53 9.33
CA GLY A 368 11.61 -7.40 10.64
C GLY A 368 10.75 -6.62 11.63
N ILE A 369 10.70 -7.09 12.88
CA ILE A 369 10.00 -6.44 14.00
C ILE A 369 10.97 -6.31 15.18
N HIS A 370 11.11 -5.09 15.71
CA HIS A 370 11.86 -4.82 16.93
C HIS A 370 11.06 -5.19 18.19
N GLY A 371 9.74 -4.95 18.17
CA GLY A 371 8.85 -5.35 19.26
C GLY A 371 7.37 -5.25 18.89
N ILE A 372 6.52 -5.86 19.71
CA ILE A 372 5.06 -5.89 19.59
C ILE A 372 4.41 -5.58 20.94
N GLY A 373 3.32 -4.81 20.91
CA GLY A 373 2.40 -4.60 22.02
C GLY A 373 1.04 -5.20 21.72
N LEU A 374 0.47 -5.93 22.67
CA LEU A 374 -0.86 -6.53 22.58
C LEU A 374 -1.70 -6.13 23.78
N GLN A 375 -2.97 -5.79 23.55
CA GLN A 375 -3.96 -5.54 24.61
C GLN A 375 -5.30 -6.12 24.18
N ARG A 376 -5.81 -7.09 24.93
CA ARG A 376 -7.13 -7.67 24.69
C ARG A 376 -8.21 -6.85 25.37
N VAL A 377 -9.37 -6.77 24.73
CA VAL A 377 -10.55 -6.10 25.27
C VAL A 377 -11.62 -7.14 25.60
N THR A 378 -12.01 -7.18 26.86
CA THR A 378 -12.97 -8.13 27.41
C THR A 378 -14.25 -7.40 27.82
N ALA A 379 -15.25 -8.15 28.29
CA ALA A 379 -16.44 -7.56 28.90
C ALA A 379 -16.15 -6.71 30.15
N ALA A 380 -14.99 -6.90 30.79
CA ALA A 380 -14.54 -6.09 31.93
C ALA A 380 -13.77 -4.81 31.51
N GLY A 381 -13.52 -4.62 30.21
CA GLY A 381 -12.76 -3.51 29.66
C GLY A 381 -11.42 -3.93 29.06
N ARG A 382 -10.56 -2.94 28.84
CA ARG A 382 -9.20 -3.10 28.29
C ARG A 382 -8.28 -3.71 29.35
N GLU A 383 -7.61 -4.81 29.00
CA GLU A 383 -6.58 -5.41 29.85
C GLU A 383 -5.27 -4.59 29.82
N PRO A 384 -4.30 -4.83 30.72
CA PRO A 384 -2.99 -4.20 30.62
C PRO A 384 -2.25 -4.59 29.33
N TRP A 385 -1.51 -3.66 28.73
CA TRP A 385 -0.64 -3.94 27.59
C TRP A 385 0.45 -4.96 27.94
N GLN A 386 0.62 -5.94 27.07
CA GLN A 386 1.74 -6.87 27.08
C GLN A 386 2.74 -6.44 25.99
N LEU A 387 3.92 -5.97 26.42
CA LEU A 387 4.98 -5.53 25.52
C LEU A 387 6.07 -6.61 25.41
N THR A 388 6.46 -6.95 24.18
CA THR A 388 7.55 -7.88 23.90
C THR A 388 8.57 -7.24 22.97
N VAL A 389 9.85 -7.22 23.40
CA VAL A 389 10.98 -6.75 22.59
C VAL A 389 11.79 -7.95 22.11
N PHE A 390 12.12 -7.99 20.82
CA PHE A 390 12.88 -9.07 20.21
C PHE A 390 14.37 -8.74 20.14
N ARG A 391 15.19 -9.63 20.72
CA ARG A 391 16.66 -9.50 20.78
C ARG A 391 17.41 -10.26 19.69
N ASP A 392 16.78 -11.27 19.08
CA ASP A 392 17.34 -11.97 17.92
C ASP A 392 16.77 -11.33 16.65
N ARG A 393 17.69 -10.83 15.84
CA ARG A 393 17.54 -9.61 15.03
C ARG A 393 17.77 -9.95 13.57
N GLN A 394 16.85 -9.48 12.71
CA GLN A 394 16.75 -9.69 11.27
C GLN A 394 16.19 -11.04 10.85
N SER A 395 15.22 -11.02 9.94
CA SER A 395 14.74 -12.12 9.06
C SER A 395 14.57 -13.53 9.66
N SER A 396 14.75 -13.71 10.97
CA SER A 396 14.76 -15.01 11.63
C SER A 396 13.34 -15.54 11.57
N PRO A 397 13.15 -16.76 11.04
CA PRO A 397 11.86 -17.44 11.14
C PRO A 397 11.33 -17.48 12.58
N TYR A 398 12.20 -17.42 13.59
CA TYR A 398 11.83 -17.44 14.99
C TYR A 398 10.99 -16.22 15.41
N THR A 399 11.45 -14.99 15.17
CA THR A 399 10.72 -13.77 15.57
C THR A 399 9.35 -13.70 14.90
N ARG A 400 9.27 -14.04 13.62
CA ARG A 400 8.00 -14.12 12.87
C ARG A 400 7.03 -15.15 13.48
N ARG A 401 7.53 -16.35 13.80
CA ARG A 401 6.74 -17.39 14.46
C ARG A 401 6.29 -16.96 15.85
N GLU A 402 7.13 -16.27 16.60
CA GLU A 402 6.82 -15.81 17.94
C GLU A 402 5.76 -14.70 17.94
N VAL A 403 5.86 -13.74 17.02
CA VAL A 403 4.80 -12.73 16.79
C VAL A 403 3.45 -13.40 16.54
N MET A 404 3.40 -14.37 15.62
CA MET A 404 2.16 -15.11 15.34
C MET A 404 1.70 -15.98 16.50
N ARG A 405 2.64 -16.54 17.29
CA ARG A 405 2.31 -17.32 18.49
C ARG A 405 1.64 -16.44 19.56
N LEU A 406 2.17 -15.24 19.81
CA LEU A 406 1.63 -14.29 20.78
C LEU A 406 0.24 -13.80 20.33
N LEU A 407 0.13 -13.35 19.08
CA LEU A 407 -1.14 -12.90 18.52
C LEU A 407 -2.21 -14.01 18.49
N GLY A 408 -1.79 -15.22 18.14
CA GLY A 408 -2.66 -16.38 18.07
C GLY A 408 -3.17 -16.86 19.42
N ALA A 409 -2.40 -16.66 20.48
CA ALA A 409 -2.86 -16.91 21.84
C ALA A 409 -4.00 -15.96 22.23
N GLU A 410 -3.81 -14.66 22.02
CA GLU A 410 -4.85 -13.65 22.31
C GLU A 410 -6.10 -13.84 21.44
N LEU A 411 -5.93 -14.19 20.16
CA LEU A 411 -7.06 -14.54 19.27
C LEU A 411 -7.81 -15.77 19.77
N GLY A 412 -7.10 -16.80 20.23
CA GLY A 412 -7.71 -18.00 20.80
C GLY A 412 -8.58 -17.70 22.02
N GLU A 413 -8.09 -16.87 22.94
CA GLU A 413 -8.84 -16.42 24.12
C GLU A 413 -10.04 -15.56 23.73
N ALA A 414 -9.85 -14.58 22.84
CA ALA A 414 -10.96 -13.74 22.34
C ALA A 414 -12.06 -14.57 21.65
N MET A 415 -11.67 -15.57 20.85
CA MET A 415 -12.63 -16.49 20.21
C MET A 415 -13.40 -17.33 21.24
N ALA A 416 -12.73 -17.78 22.30
CA ALA A 416 -13.37 -18.55 23.36
C ALA A 416 -14.44 -17.72 24.08
N GLU A 417 -14.14 -16.44 24.36
CA GLU A 417 -15.07 -15.49 24.99
C GLU A 417 -16.25 -15.13 24.09
N GLN A 418 -16.03 -14.96 22.78
CA GLN A 418 -17.10 -14.60 21.83
C GLN A 418 -17.95 -15.80 21.36
N ARG A 419 -17.53 -17.04 21.66
CA ARG A 419 -18.22 -18.26 21.22
C ARG A 419 -19.71 -18.32 21.62
N PRO A 420 -20.13 -17.99 22.87
CA PRO A 420 -21.54 -18.06 23.26
C PRO A 420 -22.45 -17.13 22.46
N ALA A 421 -21.93 -15.97 22.03
CA ALA A 421 -22.66 -14.99 21.24
C ALA A 421 -22.50 -15.19 19.73
N HIS A 422 -21.68 -16.17 19.29
CA HIS A 422 -21.23 -16.33 17.90
C HIS A 422 -20.67 -15.04 17.27
N ALA A 423 -20.16 -14.13 18.10
CA ALA A 423 -19.72 -12.82 17.68
C ALA A 423 -18.35 -12.87 16.99
N PRO A 424 -18.03 -11.86 16.14
CA PRO A 424 -16.74 -11.79 15.46
C PRO A 424 -15.64 -11.33 16.43
N VAL A 425 -14.39 -11.67 16.10
CA VAL A 425 -13.19 -11.15 16.77
C VAL A 425 -12.41 -10.24 15.82
N HIS A 426 -11.73 -9.22 16.32
CA HIS A 426 -11.03 -8.26 15.48
C HIS A 426 -9.64 -7.92 16.02
N LEU A 427 -8.72 -7.61 15.12
CA LEU A 427 -7.49 -6.89 15.48
C LEU A 427 -7.72 -5.40 15.25
N VAL A 428 -7.27 -4.55 16.17
CA VAL A 428 -7.33 -3.10 16.03
C VAL A 428 -5.90 -2.60 15.91
N VAL A 429 -5.59 -1.94 14.81
CA VAL A 429 -4.26 -1.43 14.50
C VAL A 429 -4.30 0.09 14.31
N PRO A 430 -3.18 0.80 14.52
CA PRO A 430 -3.16 2.25 14.35
C PRO A 430 -3.32 2.70 12.90
N ASP A 431 -2.90 1.89 11.93
CA ASP A 431 -2.93 2.19 10.50
C ASP A 431 -2.91 0.92 9.61
N PRO A 432 -3.18 1.05 8.30
CA PRO A 432 -3.14 -0.09 7.38
C PRO A 432 -1.72 -0.65 7.18
N SER A 433 -0.69 0.19 7.35
CA SER A 433 0.71 -0.24 7.21
C SER A 433 1.11 -1.28 8.26
N THR A 434 0.54 -1.18 9.46
CA THR A 434 0.69 -2.17 10.53
C THR A 434 0.03 -3.49 10.17
N ALA A 435 -1.19 -3.45 9.64
CA ALA A 435 -1.89 -4.64 9.15
C ALA A 435 -1.09 -5.32 8.02
N ASP A 436 -0.54 -4.53 7.09
CA ASP A 436 0.28 -5.01 5.97
C ASP A 436 1.49 -5.82 6.41
N VAL A 437 2.22 -5.35 7.44
CA VAL A 437 3.38 -6.07 7.97
C VAL A 437 2.96 -7.41 8.58
N LEU A 438 1.89 -7.43 9.38
CA LEU A 438 1.39 -8.64 10.02
C LEU A 438 0.88 -9.67 8.99
N ALA A 439 0.08 -9.22 8.02
CA ALA A 439 -0.41 -10.06 6.93
C ALA A 439 0.73 -10.59 6.05
N SER A 440 1.78 -9.78 5.81
CA SER A 440 2.98 -10.24 5.09
C SER A 440 3.75 -11.32 5.84
N ILE A 441 3.85 -11.22 7.17
CA ILE A 441 4.44 -12.28 7.99
C ILE A 441 3.59 -13.56 7.92
N ALA A 442 2.26 -13.42 7.96
CA ALA A 442 1.34 -14.54 7.83
C ALA A 442 1.47 -15.25 6.48
N ASP A 443 1.47 -14.49 5.37
CA ASP A 443 1.67 -15.02 4.02
C ASP A 443 3.00 -15.78 3.87
N ASN A 444 4.08 -15.21 4.40
CA ASN A 444 5.38 -15.87 4.43
C ASN A 444 5.32 -17.21 5.21
N LEU A 445 4.79 -17.21 6.43
CA LEU A 445 4.75 -18.41 7.28
C LEU A 445 3.81 -19.49 6.71
N ALA A 446 2.72 -19.09 6.05
CA ALA A 446 1.87 -20.00 5.30
C ALA A 446 2.64 -20.67 4.16
N GLY A 447 3.40 -19.91 3.37
CA GLY A 447 4.24 -20.47 2.31
C GLY A 447 5.30 -21.47 2.83
N ILE A 448 5.91 -21.17 3.98
CA ILE A 448 6.87 -22.07 4.65
C ILE A 448 6.17 -23.36 5.12
N GLU A 449 4.98 -23.25 5.72
CA GLU A 449 4.22 -24.39 6.22
C GLU A 449 3.73 -25.30 5.09
N LEU A 450 3.24 -24.74 3.98
CA LEU A 450 2.86 -25.53 2.80
C LEU A 450 4.05 -26.27 2.19
N SER A 451 5.23 -25.64 2.15
CA SER A 451 6.48 -26.30 1.70
C SER A 451 6.87 -27.46 2.62
N ARG A 452 6.78 -27.24 3.94
CA ARG A 452 7.04 -28.28 4.94
C ARG A 452 6.16 -29.50 4.73
N LEU A 453 4.86 -29.30 4.50
CA LEU A 453 3.91 -30.40 4.24
C LEU A 453 4.32 -31.24 3.03
N ARG A 454 4.71 -30.59 1.91
CA ARG A 454 5.21 -31.27 0.71
C ARG A 454 6.44 -32.12 1.02
N TRP A 455 7.41 -31.55 1.71
CA TRP A 455 8.67 -32.21 2.00
C TRP A 455 8.57 -33.33 3.01
N GLU A 456 7.64 -33.22 3.96
CA GLU A 456 7.33 -34.33 4.86
C GLU A 456 6.69 -35.50 4.13
N HIS A 457 5.82 -35.23 3.14
CA HIS A 457 5.29 -36.26 2.26
C HIS A 457 6.40 -36.90 1.41
N ASP A 458 7.29 -36.10 0.80
CA ASP A 458 8.45 -36.62 0.08
C ASP A 458 9.29 -37.56 0.96
N ARG A 459 9.60 -37.12 2.18
CA ARG A 459 10.35 -37.93 3.15
C ARG A 459 9.60 -39.23 3.51
N ALA A 460 8.28 -39.16 3.68
CA ALA A 460 7.45 -40.34 3.96
C ALA A 460 7.43 -41.33 2.77
N MET A 461 7.48 -40.82 1.55
CA MET A 461 7.55 -41.60 0.31
C MET A 461 8.98 -42.09 -0.03
N GLY A 462 9.97 -41.83 0.83
CA GLY A 462 11.37 -42.20 0.60
C GLY A 462 12.09 -41.36 -0.47
N ARG A 463 11.54 -40.20 -0.82
CA ARG A 463 12.13 -39.23 -1.75
C ARG A 463 12.95 -38.21 -0.95
N THR A 464 14.03 -37.71 -1.56
CA THR A 464 14.78 -36.59 -1.00
C THR A 464 13.92 -35.32 -1.09
N PRO A 465 13.73 -34.57 0.01
CA PRO A 465 13.13 -33.24 -0.05
C PRO A 465 13.98 -32.29 -0.89
N LEU A 466 13.39 -31.71 -1.94
CA LEU A 466 14.08 -30.80 -2.84
C LEU A 466 13.38 -29.44 -2.88
N THR A 467 14.17 -28.37 -2.93
CA THR A 467 13.71 -27.03 -3.31
C THR A 467 13.18 -27.05 -4.74
N PHE A 468 12.56 -25.95 -5.17
CA PHE A 468 12.10 -25.84 -6.56
C PHE A 468 13.25 -26.05 -7.54
N ASP A 469 14.41 -25.46 -7.24
CA ASP A 469 15.63 -25.51 -8.04
C ASP A 469 16.38 -26.87 -7.96
N GLY A 470 15.81 -27.85 -7.26
CA GLY A 470 16.36 -29.21 -7.17
C GLY A 470 17.49 -29.38 -6.16
N GLU A 471 17.76 -28.38 -5.33
CA GLU A 471 18.73 -28.46 -4.23
C GLU A 471 18.09 -29.17 -3.01
N PRO A 472 18.85 -29.90 -2.16
CA PRO A 472 18.31 -30.48 -0.93
C PRO A 472 17.68 -29.43 -0.02
N ALA A 473 16.44 -29.67 0.40
CA ALA A 473 15.70 -28.76 1.28
C ALA A 473 15.87 -29.12 2.76
N GLU A 474 15.98 -28.11 3.61
CA GLU A 474 15.87 -28.26 5.06
C GLU A 474 14.40 -28.13 5.48
N ILE A 475 13.84 -29.18 6.08
CA ILE A 475 12.44 -29.20 6.52
C ILE A 475 12.30 -28.34 7.79
N PRO A 476 11.57 -27.22 7.76
CA PRO A 476 11.39 -26.37 8.92
C PRO A 476 10.47 -27.03 9.96
N SER A 477 10.50 -26.55 11.20
CA SER A 477 9.57 -27.01 12.23
C SER A 477 8.11 -26.70 11.87
N ALA A 478 7.18 -27.55 12.30
CA ALA A 478 5.75 -27.33 12.07
C ALA A 478 5.24 -26.02 12.68
N LEU A 479 4.32 -25.36 11.99
CA LEU A 479 3.60 -24.21 12.52
C LEU A 479 2.73 -24.66 13.70
N ARG A 480 2.97 -24.08 14.89
CA ARG A 480 2.16 -24.38 16.09
C ARG A 480 0.72 -23.92 15.86
N GLU A 481 -0.24 -24.58 16.50
CA GLU A 481 -1.68 -24.30 16.36
C GLU A 481 -2.04 -22.83 16.66
N THR A 482 -1.45 -22.24 17.72
CA THR A 482 -1.66 -20.82 18.03
C THR A 482 -1.15 -19.92 16.91
N ALA A 483 0.08 -20.15 16.42
CA ALA A 483 0.61 -19.40 15.28
C ALA A 483 -0.21 -19.62 14.00
N ARG A 484 -0.69 -20.85 13.75
CA ARG A 484 -1.57 -21.17 12.61
C ARG A 484 -2.90 -20.42 12.69
N THR A 485 -3.46 -20.24 13.89
CA THR A 485 -4.67 -19.44 14.11
C THR A 485 -4.46 -17.98 13.69
N ALA A 486 -3.37 -17.34 14.13
CA ALA A 486 -3.04 -15.97 13.72
C ALA A 486 -2.74 -15.86 12.22
N VAL A 487 -1.94 -16.79 11.68
CA VAL A 487 -1.63 -16.84 10.25
C VAL A 487 -2.92 -16.97 9.42
N SER A 488 -3.79 -17.90 9.80
CA SER A 488 -5.07 -18.11 9.12
C SER A 488 -5.96 -16.87 9.19
N PHE A 489 -6.05 -16.21 10.36
CA PHE A 489 -6.84 -15.00 10.54
C PHE A 489 -6.32 -13.83 9.70
N LEU A 490 -5.01 -13.58 9.71
CA LEU A 490 -4.40 -12.50 8.92
C LEU A 490 -4.44 -12.78 7.41
N LEU A 491 -4.58 -14.04 6.99
CA LEU A 491 -4.88 -14.34 5.59
C LEU A 491 -6.34 -14.03 5.21
N GLU A 492 -7.26 -13.93 6.16
CA GLU A 492 -8.61 -13.39 5.89
C GLU A 492 -8.57 -11.89 5.60
N GLU A 493 -7.65 -11.14 6.20
CA GLU A 493 -7.43 -9.73 5.86
C GLU A 493 -7.04 -9.56 4.37
N ASP A 494 -6.20 -10.46 3.84
CA ASP A 494 -5.88 -10.50 2.41
C ASP A 494 -7.09 -10.85 1.53
N ARG A 495 -7.95 -11.77 1.98
CA ARG A 495 -9.17 -12.17 1.27
C ARG A 495 -10.24 -11.08 1.32
N ALA A 496 -10.30 -10.35 2.44
CA ALA A 496 -11.24 -9.27 2.69
C ALA A 496 -10.87 -7.99 1.95
N ARG A 497 -9.62 -7.79 1.52
CA ARG A 497 -9.16 -6.53 0.90
C ARG A 497 -9.97 -6.02 -0.30
N ALA A 498 -10.57 -6.92 -1.07
CA ALA A 498 -11.44 -6.53 -2.19
C ALA A 498 -12.89 -6.23 -1.76
N LEU A 499 -13.18 -6.35 -0.47
CA LEU A 499 -14.47 -6.18 0.18
C LEU A 499 -14.32 -5.03 1.18
N GLU A 500 -15.36 -4.22 1.33
CA GLU A 500 -15.30 -2.98 2.10
C GLU A 500 -16.06 -3.09 3.43
N LEU A 501 -16.91 -4.12 3.59
CA LEU A 501 -17.69 -4.34 4.82
C LEU A 501 -17.12 -5.41 5.75
N ARG A 502 -16.14 -6.18 5.26
CA ARG A 502 -15.46 -7.22 6.05
C ARG A 502 -14.15 -6.66 6.56
N SER A 503 -13.96 -6.72 7.87
CA SER A 503 -12.85 -6.05 8.54
C SER A 503 -12.38 -6.91 9.70
N PRO A 504 -11.62 -8.00 9.40
CA PRO A 504 -10.95 -8.76 10.44
C PRO A 504 -9.91 -7.89 11.16
N VAL A 505 -9.30 -6.93 10.45
CA VAL A 505 -8.46 -5.87 11.01
C VAL A 505 -9.15 -4.52 10.86
N VAL A 506 -9.25 -3.77 11.97
CA VAL A 506 -9.82 -2.43 12.05
C VAL A 506 -8.70 -1.41 12.08
N ASP A 507 -8.69 -0.50 11.12
CA ASP A 507 -7.84 0.71 11.13
C ASP A 507 -8.47 1.76 12.05
N LEU A 508 -7.86 2.00 13.21
CA LEU A 508 -8.35 2.97 14.19
C LEU A 508 -8.35 4.41 13.64
N ARG A 509 -7.38 4.74 12.78
CA ARG A 509 -7.31 6.06 12.14
C ARG A 509 -8.48 6.26 11.18
N GLU A 510 -8.85 5.23 10.40
CA GLU A 510 -10.04 5.30 9.55
C GLU A 510 -11.32 5.40 10.37
N ALA A 511 -11.44 4.62 11.45
CA ALA A 511 -12.61 4.67 12.34
C ALA A 511 -12.80 6.07 12.94
N LEU A 512 -11.73 6.74 13.38
CA LEU A 512 -11.79 8.12 13.87
C LEU A 512 -12.15 9.13 12.76
N ALA A 513 -11.57 8.97 11.57
CA ALA A 513 -11.84 9.85 10.42
C ALA A 513 -13.31 9.77 9.94
N GLN A 514 -14.06 8.72 10.31
CA GLN A 514 -15.50 8.65 10.05
C GLN A 514 -16.31 9.61 10.93
N HIS A 515 -15.76 10.09 12.05
CA HIS A 515 -16.48 10.92 13.03
C HIS A 515 -16.05 12.39 13.02
N ILE A 516 -14.80 12.66 12.66
CA ILE A 516 -14.23 14.00 12.65
C ILE A 516 -13.52 14.34 11.35
N VAL A 517 -13.58 15.62 10.97
CA VAL A 517 -12.76 16.22 9.93
C VAL A 517 -11.77 17.17 10.59
N ALA A 518 -10.50 16.78 10.56
CA ALA A 518 -9.39 17.62 11.04
C ALA A 518 -9.14 18.81 10.09
N GLY A 519 -8.62 19.91 10.64
CA GLY A 519 -8.05 20.99 9.85
C GLY A 519 -6.64 20.65 9.35
N GLY A 520 -6.02 21.58 8.62
CA GLY A 520 -4.72 21.37 7.98
C GLY A 520 -4.80 20.46 6.74
N PRO A 521 -3.66 20.13 6.13
CA PRO A 521 -3.62 19.31 4.92
C PRO A 521 -4.27 17.94 5.15
N ALA A 522 -5.12 17.50 4.21
CA ALA A 522 -5.86 16.25 4.35
C ALA A 522 -4.95 15.01 4.52
N VAL A 523 -3.72 15.05 3.97
CA VAL A 523 -2.72 14.00 4.15
C VAL A 523 -2.23 13.88 5.60
N ALA A 524 -2.20 14.97 6.37
CA ALA A 524 -1.77 14.93 7.77
C ALA A 524 -2.74 14.09 8.63
N ALA A 525 -4.03 14.12 8.30
CA ALA A 525 -5.05 13.26 8.89
C ALA A 525 -4.85 11.76 8.60
N GLN A 526 -3.89 11.38 7.74
CA GLN A 526 -3.49 9.97 7.59
C GLN A 526 -2.62 9.47 8.76
N ARG A 527 -2.17 10.35 9.65
CA ARG A 527 -1.51 9.97 10.90
C ARG A 527 -2.50 9.94 12.07
N LEU A 528 -2.51 8.83 12.81
CA LEU A 528 -3.42 8.66 13.95
C LEU A 528 -3.21 9.71 15.05
N ASP A 529 -1.96 10.05 15.39
CA ASP A 529 -1.64 11.04 16.43
C ASP A 529 -2.10 12.47 16.05
N TYR A 530 -2.10 12.79 14.76
CA TYR A 530 -2.69 14.02 14.23
C TYR A 530 -4.20 14.05 14.44
N LEU A 531 -4.92 12.99 14.02
CA LEU A 531 -6.37 12.87 14.18
C LEU A 531 -6.80 12.89 15.65
N VAL A 532 -6.11 12.13 16.50
CA VAL A 532 -6.39 12.10 17.95
C VAL A 532 -6.21 13.49 18.56
N GLY A 533 -5.14 14.20 18.21
CA GLY A 533 -4.93 15.56 18.71
C GLY A 533 -6.04 16.55 18.29
N TRP A 534 -6.56 16.43 17.06
CA TRP A 534 -7.72 17.20 16.60
C TRP A 534 -9.03 16.80 17.29
N ALA A 535 -9.22 15.51 17.57
CA ALA A 535 -10.43 15.02 18.23
C ALA A 535 -10.53 15.46 19.69
N GLU A 536 -9.39 15.54 20.39
CA GLU A 536 -9.32 15.96 21.80
C GLU A 536 -9.18 17.48 21.95
N GLY A 537 -8.66 18.17 20.92
CA GLY A 537 -8.34 19.59 20.97
C GLY A 537 -9.58 20.48 20.94
N GLU A 538 -9.65 21.44 21.86
CA GLU A 538 -10.73 22.45 21.86
C GLU A 538 -10.53 23.51 20.76
N ARG A 539 -9.31 24.06 20.65
CA ARG A 539 -8.91 25.00 19.60
C ARG A 539 -7.40 24.90 19.34
N LEU A 540 -7.02 24.50 18.14
CA LEU A 540 -5.63 24.33 17.70
C LEU A 540 -5.24 25.41 16.69
N ASP A 541 -3.97 25.83 16.72
CA ASP A 541 -3.36 26.43 15.53
C ASP A 541 -2.96 25.27 14.58
N PRO A 542 -3.55 25.17 13.37
CA PRO A 542 -3.31 24.04 12.48
C PRO A 542 -1.83 23.89 12.09
N ARG A 543 -1.13 25.01 11.85
CA ARG A 543 0.26 24.99 11.37
C ARG A 543 1.22 24.65 12.50
N GLU A 544 1.05 25.27 13.67
CA GLU A 544 1.86 24.91 14.85
C GLU A 544 1.63 23.45 15.28
N PHE A 545 0.40 22.96 15.17
CA PHE A 545 0.09 21.57 15.49
C PHE A 545 0.69 20.59 14.48
N GLU A 546 0.59 20.88 13.18
CA GLU A 546 1.24 20.10 12.12
C GLU A 546 2.76 20.04 12.34
N ASP A 547 3.41 21.18 12.54
CA ASP A 547 4.86 21.25 12.75
C ASP A 547 5.29 20.46 14.00
N ARG A 548 4.50 20.49 15.07
CA ARG A 548 4.74 19.68 16.28
C ARG A 548 4.65 18.17 16.01
N ILE A 549 3.69 17.74 15.20
CA ILE A 549 3.49 16.33 14.84
C ILE A 549 4.59 15.85 13.88
N GLU A 550 5.02 16.68 12.93
CA GLU A 550 6.15 16.42 12.04
C GLU A 550 7.47 16.31 12.82
N ALA A 551 7.69 17.19 13.80
CA ALA A 551 8.90 17.18 14.64
C ALA A 551 8.92 16.07 15.70
N CYS A 552 7.85 15.29 15.86
CA CYS A 552 7.79 14.21 16.84
C CYS A 552 8.80 13.11 16.50
N GLU A 553 9.56 12.65 17.49
CA GLU A 553 10.51 11.54 17.31
C GLU A 553 9.83 10.19 17.05
N HIS A 554 8.53 10.09 17.34
CA HIS A 554 7.75 8.87 17.27
C HIS A 554 6.64 8.98 16.22
N THR A 555 6.17 7.82 15.80
CA THR A 555 5.04 7.67 14.88
C THR A 555 4.05 6.68 15.49
N PRO A 556 2.74 6.80 15.20
CA PRO A 556 1.74 5.91 15.79
C PRO A 556 1.67 4.55 15.07
N GLY A 557 1.96 4.52 13.76
CA GLY A 557 1.94 3.33 12.90
C GLY A 557 3.17 2.43 13.03
N ALA A 558 3.26 1.35 12.25
CA ALA A 558 4.35 0.37 12.37
C ALA A 558 5.75 0.92 12.06
N ARG A 559 5.85 1.87 11.11
CA ARG A 559 7.12 2.49 10.70
C ARG A 559 7.65 3.40 11.79
N LEU A 560 8.97 3.57 11.84
CA LEU A 560 9.68 4.50 12.72
C LEU A 560 9.97 5.81 11.97
N THR A 561 10.22 6.89 12.71
CA THR A 561 10.91 8.05 12.13
C THR A 561 12.36 7.68 11.78
N SER A 562 12.98 8.38 10.82
CA SER A 562 14.37 8.13 10.45
C SER A 562 15.31 8.24 11.65
N GLY A 563 15.16 9.30 12.48
CA GLY A 563 16.00 9.50 13.66
C GLY A 563 15.85 8.40 14.72
N ARG A 564 14.64 7.90 14.93
CA ARG A 564 14.39 6.78 15.87
C ARG A 564 14.91 5.46 15.33
N SER A 565 14.76 5.21 14.02
CA SER A 565 15.33 4.05 13.34
C SER A 565 16.86 4.03 13.45
N ASP A 566 17.52 5.16 13.19
CA ASP A 566 18.97 5.32 13.32
C ASP A 566 19.44 5.11 14.76
N SER A 567 18.73 5.66 15.75
CA SER A 567 19.07 5.49 17.18
C SER A 567 18.96 4.02 17.62
N ILE A 568 17.88 3.35 17.21
CA ILE A 568 17.68 1.92 17.50
C ILE A 568 18.76 1.10 16.79
N TYR A 569 19.07 1.40 15.53
CA TYR A 569 20.10 0.72 14.76
C TYR A 569 21.49 0.89 15.37
N ALA A 570 21.88 2.11 15.75
CA ALA A 570 23.16 2.38 16.42
C ALA A 570 23.29 1.63 17.75
N ALA A 571 22.22 1.56 18.56
CA ALA A 571 22.21 0.73 19.78
C ALA A 571 22.28 -0.77 19.46
N LEU A 572 21.75 -1.19 18.30
CA LEU A 572 21.74 -2.57 17.82
C LEU A 572 23.13 -3.07 17.43
N VAL A 573 23.83 -2.30 16.58
CA VAL A 573 25.10 -2.69 15.95
C VAL A 573 26.33 -2.16 16.65
N GLY A 574 26.16 -1.12 17.46
CA GLY A 574 27.27 -0.28 17.94
C GLY A 574 27.57 0.82 16.92
N GLY A 575 27.60 2.07 17.39
CA GLY A 575 27.99 3.21 16.54
C GLY A 575 29.47 3.13 16.12
N SER A 576 29.94 4.10 15.32
CA SER A 576 31.33 4.18 14.86
C SER A 576 32.34 4.09 16.01
N GLY A 577 32.85 2.88 16.27
CA GLY A 577 33.81 2.59 17.34
C GLY A 577 33.24 2.23 18.71
N ALA A 578 31.92 2.10 18.87
CA ALA A 578 31.26 1.67 20.10
C ALA A 578 30.66 0.26 19.96
N PRO A 579 30.63 -0.57 21.03
CA PRO A 579 29.94 -1.86 20.98
C PRO A 579 28.41 -1.68 20.97
N ALA A 580 27.69 -2.70 20.52
CA ALA A 580 26.24 -2.77 20.68
C ALA A 580 25.82 -2.62 22.16
N ASP A 581 24.71 -1.93 22.40
CA ASP A 581 24.15 -1.70 23.74
C ASP A 581 22.73 -2.29 23.82
N PRO A 582 22.58 -3.54 24.32
CA PRO A 582 21.28 -4.19 24.43
C PRO A 582 20.30 -3.47 25.37
N ALA A 583 20.79 -2.77 26.40
CA ALA A 583 19.93 -2.09 27.37
C ALA A 583 19.33 -0.82 26.76
N VAL A 584 20.15 -0.03 26.06
CA VAL A 584 19.67 1.14 25.31
C VAL A 584 18.73 0.71 24.20
N TYR A 585 19.06 -0.35 23.45
CA TYR A 585 18.17 -0.90 22.43
C TYR A 585 16.79 -1.25 22.99
N GLU A 586 16.73 -1.99 24.10
CA GLU A 586 15.46 -2.40 24.72
C GLU A 586 14.68 -1.19 25.24
N ALA A 587 15.36 -0.19 25.82
CA ALA A 587 14.74 1.05 26.27
C ALA A 587 14.11 1.83 25.11
N LEU A 588 14.84 2.03 24.00
CA LEU A 588 14.37 2.77 22.82
C LEU A 588 13.16 2.08 22.16
N VAL A 589 13.20 0.75 22.02
CA VAL A 589 12.07 -0.01 21.44
C VAL A 589 10.86 0.03 22.38
N THR A 590 11.08 -0.06 23.69
CA THR A 590 9.99 0.02 24.67
C THR A 590 9.34 1.40 24.70
N GLU A 591 10.15 2.47 24.64
CA GLU A 591 9.66 3.85 24.54
C GLU A 591 8.78 4.05 23.29
N GLU A 592 9.26 3.57 22.15
CA GLU A 592 8.51 3.59 20.90
C GLU A 592 7.16 2.86 21.00
N LEU A 593 7.16 1.63 21.54
CA LEU A 593 5.92 0.88 21.74
C LEU A 593 4.96 1.59 22.69
N ARG A 594 5.46 2.21 23.77
CA ARG A 594 4.64 2.95 24.73
C ARG A 594 3.99 4.18 24.09
N TYR A 595 4.69 4.91 23.22
CA TYR A 595 4.09 6.00 22.46
C TYR A 595 2.91 5.49 21.61
N LYS A 596 3.13 4.41 20.84
CA LYS A 596 2.08 3.82 20.00
C LYS A 596 0.88 3.34 20.83
N CYS A 597 1.12 2.68 21.97
CA CYS A 597 0.07 2.25 22.89
C CYS A 597 -0.76 3.44 23.38
N ALA A 598 -0.10 4.51 23.84
CA ALA A 598 -0.76 5.69 24.39
C ALA A 598 -1.62 6.43 23.34
N ILE A 599 -1.13 6.54 22.09
CA ILE A 599 -1.92 7.15 21.02
C ILE A 599 -3.13 6.29 20.64
N LEU A 600 -2.95 4.96 20.58
CA LEU A 600 -4.05 4.03 20.29
C LEU A 600 -5.12 4.09 21.39
N GLU A 601 -4.73 4.09 22.66
CA GLU A 601 -5.65 4.21 23.79
C GLU A 601 -6.45 5.51 23.76
N ARG A 602 -5.79 6.65 23.51
CA ARG A 602 -6.45 7.94 23.34
C ARG A 602 -7.46 7.95 22.20
N GLY A 603 -7.10 7.34 21.07
CA GLY A 603 -8.04 7.17 19.95
C GLY A 603 -9.26 6.33 20.32
N LEU A 604 -9.09 5.27 21.11
CA LEU A 604 -10.21 4.47 21.63
C LEU A 604 -11.08 5.25 22.61
N ASP A 605 -10.48 6.08 23.48
CA ASP A 605 -11.21 6.93 24.42
C ASP A 605 -12.11 7.94 23.70
N VAL A 606 -11.62 8.51 22.59
CA VAL A 606 -12.43 9.38 21.71
C VAL A 606 -13.61 8.61 21.13
N LEU A 607 -13.40 7.39 20.62
CA LEU A 607 -14.47 6.57 20.04
C LEU A 607 -15.50 6.14 21.10
N GLU A 608 -15.10 5.92 22.34
CA GLU A 608 -16.01 5.57 23.44
C GLU A 608 -17.02 6.70 23.74
N ALA A 609 -16.66 7.95 23.47
CA ALA A 609 -17.55 9.09 23.63
C ALA A 609 -18.58 9.25 22.49
N VAL A 610 -18.41 8.55 21.35
CA VAL A 610 -19.32 8.63 20.21
C VAL A 610 -20.49 7.65 20.37
N ALA A 611 -21.71 8.15 20.17
CA ALA A 611 -22.92 7.34 20.29
C ALA A 611 -22.97 6.20 19.25
N ASP A 612 -23.47 5.05 19.69
CA ASP A 612 -23.64 3.85 18.86
C ASP A 612 -24.68 4.04 17.76
N SER A 613 -24.37 3.57 16.56
CA SER A 613 -25.29 3.52 15.43
C SER A 613 -26.13 2.24 15.46
N ALA A 614 -27.40 2.35 15.04
CA ALA A 614 -28.23 1.18 14.75
C ALA A 614 -27.64 0.28 13.64
N LEU A 615 -26.80 0.84 12.76
CA LEU A 615 -26.14 0.11 11.67
C LEU A 615 -24.98 -0.78 12.15
N ARG A 616 -24.47 -0.62 13.39
CA ARG A 616 -23.39 -1.47 13.91
C ARG A 616 -23.74 -2.96 13.84
N GLU A 617 -24.99 -3.31 14.13
CA GLU A 617 -25.46 -4.69 14.06
C GLU A 617 -25.44 -5.26 12.63
N VAL A 618 -25.59 -4.40 11.61
CA VAL A 618 -25.43 -4.79 10.20
C VAL A 618 -23.99 -5.18 9.91
N HIS A 619 -23.03 -4.32 10.25
CA HIS A 619 -21.60 -4.57 10.06
C HIS A 619 -21.15 -5.83 10.82
N ARG A 620 -21.58 -5.97 12.08
CA ARG A 620 -21.31 -7.14 12.91
C ARG A 620 -21.84 -8.44 12.31
N ALA A 621 -23.05 -8.41 11.75
CA ALA A 621 -23.65 -9.59 11.11
C ALA A 621 -22.91 -10.02 9.84
N ILE A 622 -22.47 -9.06 9.03
CA ILE A 622 -21.69 -9.34 7.80
C ILE A 622 -20.34 -9.97 8.16
N GLU A 623 -19.62 -9.39 9.12
CA GLU A 623 -18.34 -9.95 9.58
C GLU A 623 -18.54 -11.33 10.23
N SER A 624 -19.61 -11.53 11.00
CA SER A 624 -19.90 -12.83 11.62
C SER A 624 -20.07 -13.95 10.58
N ASP A 625 -20.73 -13.67 9.45
CA ASP A 625 -20.86 -14.64 8.36
C ASP A 625 -19.50 -15.00 7.75
N ALA A 626 -18.64 -14.00 7.56
CA ALA A 626 -17.29 -14.20 7.04
C ALA A 626 -16.45 -15.04 8.00
N GLN A 627 -16.47 -14.71 9.29
CA GLN A 627 -15.73 -15.46 10.30
C GLN A 627 -16.28 -16.88 10.54
N ALA A 628 -17.55 -17.13 10.27
CA ALA A 628 -18.08 -18.49 10.27
C ALA A 628 -17.41 -19.34 9.19
N VAL A 629 -17.12 -18.78 8.00
CA VAL A 629 -16.34 -19.47 6.95
C VAL A 629 -14.90 -19.69 7.42
N TRP A 630 -14.24 -18.63 7.93
CA TRP A 630 -12.87 -18.72 8.44
C TRP A 630 -12.70 -19.79 9.52
N ARG A 631 -13.59 -19.83 10.52
CA ARG A 631 -13.55 -20.84 11.59
C ARG A 631 -13.65 -22.26 11.06
N ARG A 632 -14.44 -22.49 9.99
CA ARG A 632 -14.48 -23.81 9.33
C ARG A 632 -13.21 -24.10 8.56
N ARG A 633 -12.61 -23.11 7.88
CA ARG A 633 -11.29 -23.26 7.22
C ARG A 633 -10.24 -23.71 8.24
N LEU A 634 -10.16 -22.99 9.36
CA LEU A 634 -9.24 -23.30 10.45
C LEU A 634 -9.51 -24.68 11.05
N ALA A 635 -10.78 -25.05 11.30
CA ALA A 635 -11.11 -26.35 11.89
C ALA A 635 -10.82 -27.54 10.97
N LEU A 636 -10.95 -27.36 9.65
CA LEU A 636 -10.79 -28.43 8.66
C LEU A 636 -9.43 -28.41 7.98
N HIS A 637 -8.54 -27.49 8.37
CA HIS A 637 -7.25 -27.25 7.70
C HIS A 637 -7.40 -27.06 6.17
N ALA A 638 -8.55 -26.53 5.75
CA ALA A 638 -8.96 -26.46 4.36
C ALA A 638 -9.11 -25.00 3.95
N SER A 639 -8.30 -24.56 2.98
CA SER A 639 -8.23 -23.18 2.54
C SER A 639 -7.77 -22.15 3.60
N ASP A 640 -7.32 -22.56 4.78
CA ASP A 640 -6.89 -21.63 5.85
C ASP A 640 -5.55 -20.94 5.52
N LEU A 641 -4.57 -21.71 5.02
CA LEU A 641 -3.24 -21.22 4.61
C LEU A 641 -3.14 -20.72 3.15
N VAL A 642 -4.27 -20.48 2.46
CA VAL A 642 -4.23 -20.07 1.05
C VAL A 642 -3.79 -18.62 0.88
N ARG A 643 -2.75 -18.42 0.08
CA ARG A 643 -2.12 -17.12 -0.20
C ARG A 643 -2.83 -16.39 -1.34
N PHE A 644 -3.56 -15.30 -1.05
CA PHE A 644 -4.49 -14.69 -2.00
C PHE A 644 -3.81 -14.18 -3.29
N GLY A 645 -2.59 -13.63 -3.16
CA GLY A 645 -1.75 -13.20 -4.29
C GLY A 645 -1.37 -14.32 -5.27
N ARG A 646 -1.61 -15.59 -4.92
CA ARG A 646 -1.27 -16.78 -5.72
C ARG A 646 -2.49 -17.65 -6.07
N THR A 647 -3.68 -17.07 -5.94
CA THR A 647 -4.94 -17.76 -6.25
C THR A 647 -5.20 -17.82 -7.75
N TYR A 648 -5.70 -18.98 -8.19
CA TYR A 648 -5.99 -19.22 -9.60
C TYR A 648 -7.06 -18.24 -10.12
N ARG A 649 -6.90 -17.80 -11.38
CA ARG A 649 -7.72 -16.74 -12.00
C ARG A 649 -9.22 -17.01 -11.92
N TYR A 650 -9.63 -18.27 -12.05
CA TYR A 650 -11.06 -18.63 -11.95
C TYR A 650 -11.66 -18.28 -10.59
N TRP A 651 -10.95 -18.53 -9.49
CA TRP A 651 -11.47 -18.20 -8.16
C TRP A 651 -11.62 -16.68 -8.01
N ARG A 652 -10.61 -15.90 -8.41
CA ARG A 652 -10.68 -14.43 -8.40
C ARG A 652 -11.85 -13.90 -9.22
N ASN A 653 -12.07 -14.43 -10.42
CA ASN A 653 -13.20 -14.05 -11.27
C ASN A 653 -14.55 -14.41 -10.64
N SER A 654 -14.62 -15.53 -9.91
CA SER A 654 -15.86 -16.00 -9.28
C SER A 654 -16.28 -15.12 -8.08
N LEU A 655 -15.35 -14.35 -7.51
CA LEU A 655 -15.62 -13.42 -6.41
C LEU A 655 -16.14 -12.05 -6.88
N VAL A 656 -16.04 -11.71 -8.17
CA VAL A 656 -16.47 -10.40 -8.68
C VAL A 656 -17.91 -10.03 -8.29
N PRO A 657 -18.93 -10.91 -8.43
CA PRO A 657 -20.28 -10.58 -8.02
C PRO A 657 -20.43 -10.35 -6.50
N VAL A 658 -19.60 -11.02 -5.68
CA VAL A 658 -19.56 -10.82 -4.24
C VAL A 658 -18.98 -9.45 -3.92
N ILE A 659 -17.89 -9.07 -4.58
CA ILE A 659 -17.23 -7.77 -4.45
C ILE A 659 -18.18 -6.63 -4.84
N GLU A 660 -18.83 -6.73 -6.00
CA GLU A 660 -19.79 -5.71 -6.45
C GLU A 660 -21.00 -5.59 -5.51
N SER A 661 -21.49 -6.72 -4.98
CA SER A 661 -22.59 -6.71 -4.00
C SER A 661 -22.17 -6.10 -2.66
N ASP A 662 -20.93 -6.33 -2.24
CA ASP A 662 -20.36 -5.80 -1.00
C ASP A 662 -20.18 -4.28 -1.10
N GLY A 663 -19.51 -3.79 -2.15
CA GLY A 663 -19.33 -2.36 -2.41
C GLY A 663 -20.67 -1.61 -2.56
N ARG A 664 -21.66 -2.21 -3.24
CA ARG A 664 -23.01 -1.62 -3.30
C ARG A 664 -23.67 -1.54 -1.91
N CYS A 665 -23.55 -2.59 -1.10
CA CYS A 665 -24.10 -2.58 0.25
C CYS A 665 -23.39 -1.52 1.10
N ARG A 666 -22.07 -1.39 0.98
CA ARG A 666 -21.28 -0.38 1.69
C ARG A 666 -21.75 1.02 1.38
N ASP A 667 -21.88 1.32 0.09
CA ASP A 667 -22.37 2.61 -0.40
C ASP A 667 -23.76 2.96 0.13
N GLN A 668 -24.65 1.96 0.18
CA GLN A 668 -26.00 2.09 0.72
C GLN A 668 -26.01 2.35 2.23
N LEU A 669 -25.17 1.65 3.00
CA LEU A 669 -25.05 1.83 4.44
C LEU A 669 -24.40 3.18 4.78
N LEU A 670 -23.36 3.57 4.05
CA LEU A 670 -22.71 4.87 4.20
C LEU A 670 -23.70 6.01 3.93
N ALA A 671 -24.49 5.90 2.85
CA ALA A 671 -25.54 6.86 2.54
C ALA A 671 -26.64 6.93 3.61
N LEU A 672 -26.92 5.85 4.33
CA LEU A 672 -27.89 5.83 5.43
C LEU A 672 -27.34 6.46 6.71
N GLY A 673 -26.07 6.21 7.05
CA GLY A 673 -25.51 6.51 8.36
C GLY A 673 -24.59 7.73 8.45
N ASN A 674 -23.99 8.18 7.34
CA ASN A 674 -23.04 9.30 7.31
C ASN A 674 -23.62 10.49 6.53
N PRO A 675 -24.07 11.56 7.23
CA PRO A 675 -24.63 12.76 6.60
C PRO A 675 -23.70 13.45 5.61
N GLN A 676 -22.42 13.60 5.97
CA GLN A 676 -21.44 14.28 5.14
C GLN A 676 -21.17 13.51 3.84
N ALA A 677 -20.92 12.21 3.94
CA ALA A 677 -20.72 11.35 2.77
C ALA A 677 -21.97 11.29 1.87
N ALA A 678 -23.16 11.26 2.47
CA ALA A 678 -24.42 11.31 1.73
C ALA A 678 -24.60 12.65 0.99
N SER A 679 -24.26 13.77 1.62
CA SER A 679 -24.30 15.10 1.02
C SER A 679 -23.29 15.26 -0.13
N ASP A 680 -22.05 14.81 0.06
CA ASP A 680 -21.01 14.83 -0.98
C ASP A 680 -21.44 14.04 -2.20
N ARG A 681 -22.00 12.85 -1.97
CA ARG A 681 -22.52 11.99 -3.02
C ARG A 681 -23.73 12.60 -3.73
N ALA A 682 -24.64 13.22 -2.98
CA ALA A 682 -25.79 13.92 -3.53
C ALA A 682 -25.41 15.13 -4.40
N ALA A 683 -24.27 15.76 -4.13
CA ALA A 683 -23.72 16.87 -4.90
C ALA A 683 -22.87 16.43 -6.11
N ALA A 684 -22.42 15.17 -6.14
CA ALA A 684 -21.48 14.68 -7.14
C ALA A 684 -22.08 14.66 -8.57
N ALA A 685 -21.36 15.27 -9.51
CA ALA A 685 -21.73 15.30 -10.91
C ALA A 685 -21.63 13.91 -11.54
N GLY A 686 -22.76 13.19 -11.63
CA GLY A 686 -22.83 11.85 -12.20
C GLY A 686 -23.55 10.84 -11.32
N GLU A 687 -23.79 11.15 -10.05
CA GLU A 687 -24.64 10.36 -9.18
C GLU A 687 -26.09 10.41 -9.67
N ARG A 688 -26.77 9.26 -9.58
CA ARG A 688 -28.10 9.02 -10.16
C ARG A 688 -29.09 8.54 -9.12
N SER A 689 -28.61 8.04 -8.00
CA SER A 689 -29.38 7.33 -6.99
C SER A 689 -29.64 8.16 -5.74
N ILE A 690 -28.88 9.23 -5.49
CA ILE A 690 -29.02 10.10 -4.30
C ILE A 690 -29.03 11.56 -4.76
N VAL A 691 -29.82 12.42 -4.10
CA VAL A 691 -29.89 13.84 -4.41
C VAL A 691 -30.30 14.69 -3.21
N ASN A 692 -29.91 15.97 -3.26
CA ASN A 692 -30.38 16.99 -2.32
C ASN A 692 -31.80 17.44 -2.68
N ALA A 693 -32.60 17.70 -1.65
CA ALA A 693 -33.92 18.29 -1.80
C ALA A 693 -34.18 19.35 -0.72
N THR A 694 -35.16 20.22 -0.94
CA THR A 694 -35.58 21.23 0.04
C THR A 694 -37.09 21.23 0.19
N VAL A 695 -37.58 21.29 1.41
CA VAL A 695 -39.02 21.36 1.70
C VAL A 695 -39.55 22.76 1.34
N VAL A 696 -40.53 22.83 0.45
CA VAL A 696 -41.16 24.08 -0.01
C VAL A 696 -42.52 24.29 0.63
N GLN A 697 -43.27 23.20 0.87
CA GLN A 697 -44.61 23.22 1.46
C GLN A 697 -44.84 21.93 2.26
N LEU A 698 -45.75 21.95 3.23
CA LEU A 698 -46.03 20.83 4.13
C LEU A 698 -47.41 20.17 3.93
N ASN A 699 -48.39 20.88 3.37
CA ASN A 699 -49.74 20.35 3.16
C ASN A 699 -50.26 20.74 1.76
N PRO A 700 -50.13 19.89 0.73
CA PRO A 700 -49.35 18.65 0.74
C PRO A 700 -47.83 18.92 0.85
N ILE A 701 -47.03 17.89 1.13
CA ILE A 701 -45.57 18.04 1.20
C ILE A 701 -45.05 18.23 -0.22
N VAL A 702 -44.44 19.39 -0.49
CA VAL A 702 -43.81 19.69 -1.78
C VAL A 702 -42.32 19.84 -1.57
N LEU A 703 -41.55 19.07 -2.33
CA LEU A 703 -40.09 19.08 -2.31
C LEU A 703 -39.57 19.72 -3.59
N ARG A 704 -38.55 20.57 -3.46
CA ARG A 704 -37.70 20.97 -4.57
C ARG A 704 -36.55 19.98 -4.66
N VAL A 705 -36.47 19.19 -5.72
CA VAL A 705 -35.48 18.12 -5.88
C VAL A 705 -34.42 18.57 -6.87
N GLU A 706 -33.15 18.58 -6.46
CA GLU A 706 -32.02 19.05 -7.26
C GLU A 706 -31.53 17.97 -8.26
N SER A 707 -32.47 17.28 -8.93
CA SER A 707 -32.18 16.20 -9.87
C SER A 707 -32.84 16.42 -11.23
N ARG A 708 -32.22 15.88 -12.29
CA ARG A 708 -32.88 15.68 -13.60
C ARG A 708 -33.44 14.27 -13.78
N ARG A 709 -33.10 13.33 -12.89
CA ARG A 709 -33.47 11.90 -13.02
C ARG A 709 -34.54 11.48 -12.03
N ILE A 710 -34.41 11.92 -10.78
CA ILE A 710 -35.41 11.72 -9.74
C ILE A 710 -36.44 12.84 -9.90
N GLY A 711 -37.66 12.47 -10.30
CA GLY A 711 -38.75 13.40 -10.59
C GLY A 711 -40.10 12.69 -10.59
N ASP A 712 -41.04 13.15 -11.42
CA ASP A 712 -42.40 12.59 -11.48
C ASP A 712 -42.41 11.06 -11.66
N GLY A 713 -43.23 10.38 -10.87
CA GLY A 713 -43.35 8.92 -10.82
C GLY A 713 -42.21 8.19 -10.11
N SER A 714 -41.13 8.88 -9.72
CA SER A 714 -40.03 8.28 -8.96
C SER A 714 -40.48 7.96 -7.53
N LYS A 715 -39.93 6.88 -6.96
CA LYS A 715 -40.15 6.52 -5.55
C LYS A 715 -38.90 6.89 -4.79
N ILE A 716 -39.06 7.68 -3.73
CA ILE A 716 -37.92 8.12 -2.93
C ILE A 716 -38.02 7.60 -1.50
N VAL A 717 -36.84 7.44 -0.87
CA VAL A 717 -36.67 7.25 0.57
C VAL A 717 -35.92 8.45 1.14
N LEU A 718 -36.39 8.95 2.27
CA LEU A 718 -35.71 10.01 3.02
C LEU A 718 -34.56 9.41 3.84
N LEU A 719 -33.34 9.92 3.60
CA LEU A 719 -32.13 9.46 4.27
C LEU A 719 -31.72 10.39 5.41
N HIS A 720 -31.72 11.71 5.17
CA HIS A 720 -31.28 12.71 6.14
C HIS A 720 -32.18 13.94 6.14
N VAL A 721 -32.33 14.58 7.30
CA VAL A 721 -33.00 15.88 7.48
C VAL A 721 -32.04 16.82 8.19
N ASN A 722 -31.65 17.93 7.55
CA ASN A 722 -30.73 18.92 8.09
C ASN A 722 -29.41 18.33 8.64
N GLY A 723 -28.92 17.25 8.03
CA GLY A 723 -27.72 16.55 8.49
C GLY A 723 -27.95 15.47 9.54
N ASP A 724 -29.19 15.22 9.98
CA ASP A 724 -29.52 14.14 10.90
C ASP A 724 -29.92 12.86 10.13
N PRO A 725 -29.23 11.72 10.35
CA PRO A 725 -29.61 10.43 9.74
C PRO A 725 -30.97 9.94 10.20
N CYS A 726 -31.88 9.71 9.26
CA CYS A 726 -33.21 9.19 9.55
C CYS A 726 -33.15 7.76 10.11
N VAL A 727 -32.15 6.97 9.73
CA VAL A 727 -31.97 5.58 10.22
C VAL A 727 -31.73 5.51 11.74
N GLU A 728 -31.31 6.62 12.32
CA GLU A 728 -30.96 6.75 13.74
C GLU A 728 -32.12 7.28 14.61
N GLN A 729 -33.28 7.57 13.99
CA GLN A 729 -34.44 8.14 14.67
C GLN A 729 -35.22 7.09 15.47
N PRO A 730 -35.87 7.50 16.58
CA PRO A 730 -36.80 6.64 17.31
C PRO A 730 -37.94 6.14 16.39
N GLY A 731 -38.26 4.85 16.49
CA GLY A 731 -39.33 4.23 15.68
C GLY A 731 -38.85 3.61 14.37
N ILE A 732 -37.56 3.75 14.02
CA ILE A 732 -36.95 2.93 12.98
C ILE A 732 -36.51 1.59 13.59
N GLU A 733 -36.95 0.49 12.98
CA GLU A 733 -36.60 -0.87 13.44
C GLU A 733 -35.75 -1.58 12.38
N LEU A 734 -34.64 -2.17 12.82
CA LEU A 734 -33.78 -3.05 12.02
C LEU A 734 -34.13 -4.52 12.28
N THR A 735 -34.43 -5.26 11.23
CA THR A 735 -34.50 -6.73 11.27
C THR A 735 -33.43 -7.33 10.37
N VAL A 736 -32.50 -8.10 10.96
CA VAL A 736 -31.51 -8.87 10.21
C VAL A 736 -32.17 -10.12 9.62
N GLN A 737 -32.16 -10.25 8.30
CA GLN A 737 -32.70 -11.42 7.59
C GLN A 737 -31.57 -12.18 6.88
N LYS A 738 -31.87 -13.38 6.39
CA LYS A 738 -30.89 -14.22 5.68
C LYS A 738 -30.29 -13.56 4.44
N GLY A 739 -31.08 -12.79 3.69
CA GLY A 739 -30.66 -12.17 2.42
C GLY A 739 -30.66 -10.64 2.41
N SER A 740 -31.09 -9.98 3.48
CA SER A 740 -31.22 -8.53 3.53
C SER A 740 -31.27 -8.00 4.96
N PHE A 741 -30.98 -6.72 5.11
CA PHE A 741 -31.26 -5.92 6.29
C PHE A 741 -32.51 -5.11 6.03
N LYS A 742 -33.56 -5.35 6.82
CA LYS A 742 -34.87 -4.73 6.63
C LYS A 742 -35.03 -3.59 7.63
N PHE A 743 -35.25 -2.38 7.13
CA PHE A 743 -35.54 -1.18 7.90
C PHE A 743 -37.02 -0.82 7.75
N THR A 744 -37.75 -0.77 8.86
CA THR A 744 -39.15 -0.32 8.90
C THR A 744 -39.27 1.03 9.60
N GLY A 745 -40.27 1.82 9.23
CA GLY A 745 -40.53 3.15 9.81
C GLY A 745 -40.02 4.32 8.96
N LEU A 746 -39.07 4.10 8.04
CA LEU A 746 -38.54 5.15 7.17
C LEU A 746 -39.63 5.75 6.26
N ALA A 747 -39.53 7.05 6.01
CA ALA A 747 -40.45 7.76 5.10
C ALA A 747 -40.13 7.41 3.64
N ILE A 748 -41.04 6.67 3.00
CA ILE A 748 -40.91 6.19 1.63
C ILE A 748 -42.21 6.51 0.86
N GLY A 749 -42.11 7.05 -0.35
CA GLY A 749 -43.29 7.34 -1.16
C GLY A 749 -42.97 7.85 -2.56
N PRO A 750 -43.99 7.95 -3.43
CA PRO A 750 -43.86 8.47 -4.78
C PRO A 750 -43.81 10.00 -4.82
N LEU A 751 -43.17 10.52 -5.86
CA LEU A 751 -43.22 11.92 -6.29
C LEU A 751 -44.26 12.09 -7.41
N SER A 752 -45.02 13.17 -7.35
CA SER A 752 -46.00 13.57 -8.38
C SER A 752 -45.73 15.01 -8.84
N ASP A 753 -45.85 15.27 -10.13
CA ASP A 753 -45.70 16.63 -10.68
C ASP A 753 -46.76 17.61 -10.14
N VAL A 754 -46.31 18.81 -9.79
CA VAL A 754 -47.17 19.94 -9.38
C VAL A 754 -47.14 21.10 -10.40
N GLY A 755 -46.56 20.88 -11.57
CA GLY A 755 -46.51 21.83 -12.69
C GLY A 755 -45.44 22.92 -12.55
N THR A 756 -44.65 22.90 -11.48
CA THR A 756 -43.51 23.81 -11.27
C THR A 756 -42.20 23.04 -11.46
N PRO A 757 -41.25 23.53 -12.28
CA PRO A 757 -40.00 22.83 -12.54
C PRO A 757 -39.27 22.44 -11.25
N GLN A 758 -38.84 21.17 -11.18
CA GLN A 758 -38.10 20.57 -10.05
C GLN A 758 -38.87 20.53 -8.72
N GLN A 759 -40.15 20.90 -8.69
CA GLN A 759 -41.00 20.75 -7.52
C GLN A 759 -41.94 19.58 -7.71
N PHE A 760 -42.05 18.74 -6.68
CA PHE A 760 -42.87 17.54 -6.71
C PHE A 760 -43.62 17.40 -5.39
N GLU A 761 -44.89 17.01 -5.48
CA GLU A 761 -45.64 16.55 -4.32
C GLU A 761 -45.10 15.17 -3.91
N TRP A 762 -44.74 15.02 -2.63
CA TRP A 762 -44.28 13.76 -2.07
C TRP A 762 -45.33 13.19 -1.13
N THR A 763 -45.74 11.94 -1.38
CA THR A 763 -46.76 11.26 -0.58
C THR A 763 -46.15 10.06 0.18
N PRO A 764 -45.36 10.28 1.23
CA PRO A 764 -44.75 9.19 1.99
C PRO A 764 -45.79 8.39 2.78
N LEU A 765 -45.56 7.08 2.93
CA LEU A 765 -46.42 6.21 3.75
C LEU A 765 -46.37 6.60 5.23
N SER A 766 -45.17 6.87 5.74
CA SER A 766 -44.94 7.43 7.07
C SER A 766 -44.59 8.90 6.90
N VAL A 767 -45.40 9.80 7.43
CA VAL A 767 -45.18 11.26 7.29
C VAL A 767 -44.11 11.71 8.29
N PRO A 768 -42.92 12.16 7.83
CA PRO A 768 -41.89 12.65 8.73
C PRO A 768 -42.24 14.04 9.28
N ALA A 769 -41.67 14.38 10.43
CA ALA A 769 -41.75 15.75 10.96
C ALA A 769 -40.80 16.66 10.17
N LEU A 770 -41.35 17.59 9.39
CA LEU A 770 -40.61 18.50 8.51
C LEU A 770 -41.09 19.95 8.68
N SER A 771 -40.20 20.88 8.39
CA SER A 771 -40.43 22.32 8.31
C SER A 771 -40.12 22.85 6.91
N VAL A 772 -40.80 23.93 6.50
CA VAL A 772 -40.46 24.63 5.25
C VAL A 772 -39.05 25.18 5.36
N GLY A 773 -38.21 24.87 4.37
CA GLY A 773 -36.79 25.24 4.33
C GLY A 773 -35.83 24.12 4.72
N ASP A 774 -36.31 23.01 5.30
CA ASP A 774 -35.46 21.87 5.65
C ASP A 774 -34.72 21.34 4.43
N ARG A 775 -33.42 21.07 4.60
CA ARG A 775 -32.55 20.46 3.59
C ARG A 775 -32.57 18.96 3.80
N LEU A 776 -32.87 18.22 2.74
CA LEU A 776 -33.02 16.77 2.78
C LEU A 776 -31.99 16.12 1.88
N VAL A 777 -31.56 14.92 2.27
CA VAL A 777 -30.93 13.98 1.34
C VAL A 777 -31.92 12.84 1.11
N VAL A 778 -32.26 12.62 -0.16
CA VAL A 778 -33.21 11.58 -0.58
C VAL A 778 -32.55 10.66 -1.61
N ALA A 779 -32.98 9.41 -1.63
CA ALA A 779 -32.49 8.44 -2.61
C ALA A 779 -33.62 7.78 -3.38
N ASP A 780 -33.33 7.36 -4.61
CA ASP A 780 -34.20 6.50 -5.39
C ASP A 780 -34.38 5.16 -4.65
N PHE A 781 -35.62 4.83 -4.32
CA PHE A 781 -35.97 3.60 -3.63
C PHE A 781 -35.52 2.36 -4.40
N ALA A 782 -35.53 2.41 -5.74
CA ALA A 782 -35.13 1.29 -6.59
C ALA A 782 -33.62 0.98 -6.51
N TRP A 783 -32.79 1.93 -6.06
CA TRP A 783 -31.37 1.69 -5.82
C TRP A 783 -31.17 0.69 -4.68
N PHE A 784 -32.00 0.77 -3.64
CA PHE A 784 -31.96 -0.14 -2.49
C PHE A 784 -32.75 -1.42 -2.75
N SER A 785 -34.01 -1.29 -3.19
CA SER A 785 -34.99 -2.38 -3.10
C SER A 785 -35.96 -2.41 -4.27
N SER A 786 -36.36 -3.63 -4.65
CA SER A 786 -37.42 -3.89 -5.63
C SER A 786 -38.80 -4.10 -4.98
N ASN A 787 -38.94 -3.81 -3.69
CA ASN A 787 -40.19 -3.97 -2.95
C ASN A 787 -41.34 -3.18 -3.62
N LYS A 788 -42.51 -3.81 -3.74
CA LYS A 788 -43.70 -3.16 -4.29
C LYS A 788 -44.38 -2.20 -3.30
N THR A 789 -44.18 -2.42 -2.00
CA THR A 789 -44.80 -1.65 -0.91
C THR A 789 -43.79 -0.71 -0.25
N TYR A 790 -44.27 0.42 0.26
CA TYR A 790 -43.44 1.43 0.96
C TYR A 790 -43.23 1.16 2.46
N LYS A 791 -43.59 -0.04 2.95
CA LYS A 791 -43.54 -0.38 4.38
C LYS A 791 -42.12 -0.58 4.92
N ALA A 792 -41.17 -0.92 4.06
CA ALA A 792 -39.81 -1.25 4.47
C ALA A 792 -38.80 -1.02 3.34
N LEU A 793 -37.62 -0.55 3.73
CA LEU A 793 -36.42 -0.53 2.90
C LEU A 793 -35.62 -1.81 3.16
N ASN A 794 -35.21 -2.51 2.10
CA ASN A 794 -34.33 -3.67 2.22
C ASN A 794 -32.97 -3.32 1.61
N VAL A 795 -31.91 -3.43 2.40
CA VAL A 795 -30.52 -3.40 1.91
C VAL A 795 -30.11 -4.86 1.69
N THR A 796 -29.56 -5.18 0.51
CA THR A 796 -29.16 -6.57 0.20
C THR A 796 -27.96 -6.98 1.04
N ARG A 797 -28.03 -8.14 1.69
CA ARG A 797 -26.90 -8.68 2.47
C ARG A 797 -25.89 -9.34 1.54
N PRO A 798 -24.62 -8.92 1.55
CA PRO A 798 -23.58 -9.58 0.76
C PRO A 798 -23.42 -11.04 1.16
N LYS A 799 -23.14 -11.92 0.20
CA LYS A 799 -22.91 -13.35 0.47
C LYS A 799 -21.49 -13.57 0.97
N ALA A 800 -21.31 -14.48 1.93
CA ALA A 800 -20.00 -14.99 2.30
C ALA A 800 -19.34 -15.76 1.11
N ASP A 801 -18.03 -15.97 1.19
CA ASP A 801 -17.31 -16.80 0.21
C ASP A 801 -17.63 -18.29 0.44
N GLU A 802 -18.42 -18.87 -0.44
CA GLU A 802 -18.83 -20.29 -0.42
C GLU A 802 -18.30 -21.10 -1.63
N ILE A 803 -17.49 -20.49 -2.51
CA ILE A 803 -17.12 -21.09 -3.80
C ILE A 803 -15.88 -22.00 -3.67
N SER A 804 -14.89 -21.58 -2.89
CA SER A 804 -13.63 -22.32 -2.66
C SER A 804 -13.34 -22.43 -1.16
N SER A 805 -14.37 -22.75 -0.39
CA SER A 805 -14.31 -22.77 1.07
C SER A 805 -15.19 -23.87 1.65
N PRO A 806 -14.95 -24.27 2.92
CA PRO A 806 -15.80 -25.24 3.57
C PRO A 806 -17.23 -24.74 3.74
N ARG A 807 -18.17 -25.55 3.24
CA ARG A 807 -19.60 -25.30 3.41
C ARG A 807 -20.01 -25.52 4.86
N ALA A 808 -21.17 -24.98 5.24
CA ALA A 808 -21.74 -25.19 6.57
C ALA A 808 -22.00 -26.68 6.89
N THR A 809 -22.14 -27.52 5.87
CA THR A 809 -22.37 -28.97 5.99
C THR A 809 -21.10 -29.80 5.91
N CYS A 810 -19.91 -29.19 5.81
CA CYS A 810 -18.64 -29.95 5.78
C CYS A 810 -18.23 -30.35 7.19
N GLU A 811 -17.94 -31.63 7.41
CA GLU A 811 -17.44 -32.16 8.68
C GLU A 811 -16.03 -32.75 8.52
N PRO A 812 -15.27 -32.91 9.63
CA PRO A 812 -13.98 -33.61 9.59
C PRO A 812 -14.13 -35.02 9.01
N GLY A 813 -13.30 -35.37 8.02
CA GLY A 813 -13.31 -36.69 7.38
C GLY A 813 -14.10 -36.80 6.08
N PHE A 814 -14.98 -35.84 5.76
CA PHE A 814 -15.80 -35.90 4.53
C PHE A 814 -14.96 -35.96 3.24
N TYR A 815 -13.84 -35.23 3.20
CA TYR A 815 -12.91 -35.35 2.06
C TYR A 815 -12.29 -36.75 1.95
N THR A 816 -12.04 -37.44 3.07
CA THR A 816 -11.50 -38.80 3.05
C THR A 816 -12.54 -39.81 2.54
N GLU A 817 -13.83 -39.59 2.85
CA GLU A 817 -14.93 -40.46 2.43
C GLU A 817 -15.32 -40.26 0.96
N ASP A 818 -15.38 -39.01 0.50
CA ASP A 818 -15.70 -38.64 -0.89
C ASP A 818 -14.77 -37.50 -1.39
N PRO A 819 -13.54 -37.84 -1.81
CA PRO A 819 -12.58 -36.84 -2.29
C PRO A 819 -13.08 -36.05 -3.50
N GLU A 820 -13.85 -36.67 -4.40
CA GLU A 820 -14.32 -36.04 -5.64
C GLU A 820 -15.34 -34.94 -5.36
N ALA A 821 -16.32 -35.20 -4.49
CA ALA A 821 -17.33 -34.21 -4.11
C ALA A 821 -16.76 -33.07 -3.26
N HIS A 822 -15.69 -33.34 -2.50
CA HIS A 822 -15.11 -32.41 -1.52
C HIS A 822 -13.79 -31.76 -1.93
N GLN A 823 -13.29 -32.00 -3.15
CA GLN A 823 -12.01 -31.49 -3.64
C GLN A 823 -11.87 -29.96 -3.60
N TYR A 824 -12.98 -29.21 -3.67
CA TYR A 824 -13.00 -27.74 -3.71
C TYR A 824 -13.51 -27.06 -2.43
N CYS A 825 -14.09 -27.82 -1.49
CA CYS A 825 -14.72 -27.22 -0.30
C CYS A 825 -13.94 -27.50 0.99
N CYS A 826 -13.65 -28.76 1.33
CA CYS A 826 -13.04 -29.12 2.62
C CYS A 826 -11.86 -30.08 2.47
N ARG A 827 -11.12 -29.98 1.36
CA ARG A 827 -9.86 -30.69 1.18
C ARG A 827 -8.77 -30.08 2.09
N PRO A 828 -8.19 -30.85 3.03
CA PRO A 828 -7.12 -30.35 3.89
C PRO A 828 -5.83 -30.05 3.10
N HIS A 829 -5.03 -29.09 3.58
CA HIS A 829 -3.73 -28.76 2.98
C HIS A 829 -2.78 -29.94 2.99
N GLU A 830 -2.83 -30.78 4.02
CA GLU A 830 -2.02 -31.99 4.13
C GLU A 830 -2.24 -32.90 2.90
N ASN A 831 -3.49 -33.06 2.46
CA ASN A 831 -3.83 -33.84 1.27
C ASN A 831 -3.56 -33.08 -0.04
N PHE A 832 -3.78 -31.76 -0.07
CA PHE A 832 -3.49 -30.95 -1.27
C PHE A 832 -1.99 -30.95 -1.59
N GLU A 833 -1.18 -30.75 -0.56
CA GLU A 833 0.27 -30.65 -0.70
C GLU A 833 0.96 -31.99 -0.91
N ALA A 834 0.38 -33.10 -0.44
CA ALA A 834 0.82 -34.45 -0.80
C ALA A 834 0.70 -34.72 -2.30
N ASP A 835 -0.49 -34.50 -2.89
CA ASP A 835 -0.69 -34.68 -4.34
C ASP A 835 0.20 -33.73 -5.15
N ARG A 836 0.37 -32.49 -4.68
CA ARG A 836 1.25 -31.52 -5.33
C ARG A 836 2.71 -31.99 -5.29
N ALA A 837 3.18 -32.54 -4.17
CA ALA A 837 4.50 -33.13 -4.06
C ALA A 837 4.67 -34.33 -5.02
N ASP A 838 3.66 -35.18 -5.15
CA ASP A 838 3.66 -36.29 -6.11
C ASP A 838 3.74 -35.81 -7.56
N GLN A 839 2.96 -34.79 -7.93
CA GLN A 839 3.05 -34.14 -9.24
C GLN A 839 4.44 -33.55 -9.50
N LEU A 840 5.04 -32.86 -8.51
CA LEU A 840 6.38 -32.30 -8.66
C LEU A 840 7.43 -33.41 -8.82
N ALA A 841 7.29 -34.53 -8.11
CA ALA A 841 8.18 -35.68 -8.25
C ALA A 841 8.07 -36.33 -9.64
N GLU A 842 6.85 -36.49 -10.17
CA GLU A 842 6.60 -37.00 -11.52
C GLU A 842 7.22 -36.09 -12.58
N ARG A 843 7.00 -34.78 -12.47
CA ARG A 843 7.60 -33.79 -13.37
C ARG A 843 9.13 -33.80 -13.32
N ARG A 844 9.73 -33.99 -12.14
CA ARG A 844 11.19 -34.19 -12.01
C ARG A 844 11.65 -35.47 -12.68
N ALA A 845 10.92 -36.58 -12.52
CA ALA A 845 11.24 -37.86 -13.16
C ALA A 845 11.16 -37.77 -14.69
N ASN A 846 10.20 -36.99 -15.22
CA ASN A 846 10.08 -36.68 -16.64
C ASN A 846 11.13 -35.67 -17.15
N GLY A 847 11.97 -35.15 -16.25
CA GLY A 847 12.98 -34.15 -16.56
C GLY A 847 12.44 -32.72 -16.66
N GLU A 848 11.13 -32.47 -16.60
CA GLU A 848 10.48 -31.16 -16.80
C GLU A 848 10.88 -30.09 -15.78
N LEU A 849 11.43 -30.49 -14.64
CA LEU A 849 11.94 -29.63 -13.57
C LEU A 849 13.47 -29.73 -13.43
N ASN A 850 14.15 -30.26 -14.45
CA ASN A 850 15.61 -30.29 -14.47
C ASN A 850 16.14 -28.85 -14.61
N PRO A 851 16.98 -28.35 -13.68
CA PRO A 851 17.58 -27.02 -13.78
C PRO A 851 18.43 -26.81 -15.04
N GLN A 852 18.78 -27.90 -15.74
CA GLN A 852 19.48 -27.87 -17.02
C GLN A 852 18.55 -27.76 -18.24
N ILE A 853 17.23 -27.83 -18.11
CA ILE A 853 16.31 -27.55 -19.22
C ILE A 853 16.40 -26.07 -19.60
N TRP A 854 16.30 -25.80 -20.90
CA TRP A 854 16.34 -24.47 -21.46
C TRP A 854 15.01 -24.12 -22.15
N PRO A 855 14.40 -22.95 -21.87
CA PRO A 855 14.81 -21.94 -20.88
C PRO A 855 14.63 -22.44 -19.43
N PRO A 856 15.29 -21.81 -18.44
CA PRO A 856 15.17 -22.21 -17.03
C PRO A 856 13.71 -22.22 -16.56
N VAL A 857 13.34 -23.23 -15.78
CA VAL A 857 11.98 -23.36 -15.24
C VAL A 857 11.73 -22.29 -14.19
N VAL A 858 10.55 -21.67 -14.21
CA VAL A 858 10.18 -20.62 -13.26
C VAL A 858 9.42 -21.20 -12.06
N ASP A 859 9.87 -20.86 -10.86
CA ASP A 859 9.15 -21.12 -9.62
C ASP A 859 7.93 -20.21 -9.48
N ALA A 860 6.82 -20.60 -10.12
CA ALA A 860 5.55 -19.88 -9.98
C ALA A 860 5.01 -19.93 -8.54
N ASP A 861 5.40 -20.94 -7.76
CA ASP A 861 5.01 -21.08 -6.37
C ASP A 861 5.93 -20.25 -5.44
N ALA A 862 7.03 -19.66 -5.94
CA ALA A 862 7.97 -18.72 -5.33
C ALA A 862 8.13 -18.86 -3.81
N PHE A 863 8.59 -20.03 -3.36
CA PHE A 863 8.64 -20.34 -1.93
C PHE A 863 9.68 -19.50 -1.19
N GLU A 864 9.31 -19.01 0.00
CA GLU A 864 10.24 -18.30 0.89
C GLU A 864 11.00 -19.30 1.77
N VAL A 865 11.63 -20.29 1.13
CA VAL A 865 12.54 -21.20 1.82
C VAL A 865 13.87 -21.20 1.12
N THR A 866 14.90 -20.81 1.87
CA THR A 866 16.27 -20.75 1.42
C THR A 866 16.84 -22.17 1.31
N ALA A 867 17.57 -22.45 0.23
CA ALA A 867 18.33 -23.69 0.16
C ALA A 867 19.41 -23.74 1.24
N ALA A 868 19.78 -24.95 1.66
CA ALA A 868 20.80 -25.14 2.68
C ALA A 868 22.14 -24.51 2.25
N GLY A 869 22.67 -23.61 3.08
CA GLY A 869 23.94 -22.91 2.81
C GLY A 869 23.88 -21.81 1.74
N ALA A 870 22.70 -21.45 1.24
CA ALA A 870 22.57 -20.32 0.34
C ALA A 870 22.94 -18.99 1.05
N PRO A 871 23.61 -18.05 0.36
CA PRO A 871 23.89 -16.74 0.93
C PRO A 871 22.59 -16.05 1.37
N VAL A 872 22.59 -15.54 2.60
CA VAL A 872 21.50 -14.74 3.18
C VAL A 872 22.04 -13.41 3.63
N ALA A 873 21.25 -12.35 3.47
CA ALA A 873 21.63 -11.03 3.97
C ALA A 873 21.81 -11.04 5.48
N ASN A 874 22.92 -10.47 5.96
CA ASN A 874 23.12 -10.08 7.35
C ASN A 874 23.51 -8.60 7.39
N VAL A 875 22.49 -7.74 7.46
CA VAL A 875 22.62 -6.28 7.38
C VAL A 875 23.41 -5.71 8.56
N THR A 876 23.36 -6.37 9.73
CA THR A 876 24.05 -5.90 10.94
C THR A 876 25.48 -6.43 11.10
N ALA A 877 25.98 -7.26 10.18
CA ALA A 877 27.33 -7.82 10.27
C ALA A 877 28.40 -6.91 9.65
N ALA A 878 28.01 -6.03 8.72
CA ALA A 878 28.92 -5.13 8.04
C ALA A 878 29.09 -3.80 8.79
N GLN A 879 30.26 -3.16 8.63
CA GLN A 879 30.46 -1.79 9.11
C GLN A 879 29.55 -0.83 8.33
N SER A 880 29.04 0.19 9.01
CA SER A 880 28.21 1.22 8.40
C SER A 880 28.95 1.92 7.26
N VAL A 881 28.27 2.08 6.12
CA VAL A 881 28.72 2.82 4.95
C VAL A 881 28.01 4.18 4.95
N PRO A 882 28.73 5.31 4.75
CA PRO A 882 28.09 6.63 4.73
C PRO A 882 27.10 6.74 3.57
N ILE A 883 25.98 7.41 3.82
CA ILE A 883 24.97 7.73 2.81
C ILE A 883 25.47 8.95 2.01
N PRO A 884 25.49 8.91 0.67
CA PRO A 884 25.83 10.08 -0.14
C PRO A 884 24.90 11.27 0.12
N GLU A 885 25.47 12.48 0.20
CA GLU A 885 24.74 13.71 0.50
C GLU A 885 23.74 14.14 -0.59
N ASP A 886 23.77 13.55 -1.77
CA ASP A 886 22.84 13.85 -2.86
C ASP A 886 21.70 12.84 -3.00
N MET A 887 21.75 11.72 -2.26
CA MET A 887 20.70 10.69 -2.29
C MET A 887 19.55 10.97 -1.33
N THR A 888 18.37 10.55 -1.76
CA THR A 888 17.07 10.65 -1.06
C THR A 888 16.38 9.29 -1.02
N MET A 889 15.34 9.14 -0.20
CA MET A 889 14.51 7.94 -0.21
C MET A 889 13.93 7.62 -1.60
N ASP A 890 13.65 8.64 -2.41
CA ASP A 890 13.19 8.49 -3.80
C ASP A 890 14.25 7.86 -4.73
N ASP A 891 15.52 7.77 -4.34
CA ASP A 891 16.55 7.08 -5.13
C ASP A 891 16.65 5.59 -4.78
N LEU A 892 16.19 5.19 -3.59
CA LEU A 892 16.15 3.79 -3.12
C LEU A 892 14.83 3.08 -3.48
N GLU A 893 13.71 3.81 -3.45
CA GLU A 893 12.39 3.35 -3.90
C GLU A 893 12.20 3.58 -5.40
#